data_AF-A0A8H3EZF1-F1
#
_entry.id   AF-A0A8H3EZF1-F1
#
_cell.length_a   1.000
_cell.length_b   1.000
_cell.length_c   1.000
_cell.angle_alpha   90.00
_cell.angle_beta   90.00
_cell.angle_gamma   90.00
#
_symmetry.space_group_name_H-M   'P 1'
#
loop_
_entity.id
_entity.type
_entity.pdbx_description
1 polymer ?
#
loop_
_entity_poly.entity_id
_entity_poly.type
_entity_poly.pdbx_seq_one_letter_code
_entity_poly.pdbx_strand_id
1 'polypeptide(L)'
;MEFHIDHIRYLDHTGLAKPYFEQNWLAPRYIGRDGEANIENVEYGLDKLNTRTGGLAKDEKLKPGPTAKFDPNKSTDPTDFASKPTNPDLKTVELPLISDVWNGMEPINYHVQIGVGYPPQTFYVDLDTGSSLFWLQSRIDLQADPAVLGQTAYEPLKSANAVDLLKNDRAKYGDGDLVDVWLYNDTVTIGKLTAPAVLLGAASSSGLTTSFQMSKANGILGLGFPTDPENAGRRNLVQTLYDLRLVKHASFALIGPRVDPKLAEKIDRQVIMQPRGTFVLGSVDPAYYTGQIAWCPQIISTNRWIVKLDKITINGKVAFEDQLALIDTGSAYIIASPSNFDKTQTFIPGATPLQSKKGNMFVFPGENLKYVGFTLGGRQIRLQPQDFGLGGVTSQGGKLCSSIVRLSDWEFPSNLWVIGGIFLDNVVTIFDYDERKVGFADISEKDLAQAAGKDPSAPAPAASPPIAAPTADAAPIPATEPSKPEEPKVLASDVDFTEVTQDDNASGGREFSKLISFTQEPIPQVSVGITNLNLGSQHVRATAFATESSRDSFRLNFNATADTTLHESRSNPESDTVLRSGKAAWLRTAPNDPNFQVGRWSVGAAYPKGKYLYPDNKGTVKFSRPFASKPKVLLWIAGMDFSKAYNFRVQAQVLDVTPESFTLNVGPWGDSTLYKADVTWIAHADIPGIQSGQFSTEDVRSGGNWALQTSGSTRFGTPFEKPPKFVAALSKFEFGCGRNITVTTTTKVNEKGVEWSMDSSGDTHQYITACSYIAFDPKLESISKIEQLKHHVQILRVRKHNDVLGQGFHWHRMEERNFDSCVDTRLSSGAQMLRDILKGLVNCRSFQIYQLTSAWRADYLLPSDALSLILETVTDIGLTVKSFEFECLGFLNPKRLQMRLYQQPAFIAAWENLEELRLEVGSKLVLRPDNINWVQDLFLHIKKLKKLSLHTTYGGSRSVIGSLLCPPTLLEGLQELKLRGLDITFDMLSTLILRCRSSLRILSLSKFILAAGTWTQILTELGTFKSLEDFTIEGLEEENDEKFFLIHFPTLDANPVVPGSGGQKLKLKYGEPGSKEKVLIGASFNGRVEMDRAVKFLAESVEYF
;
A
#
# COMPACT_ATOMS: atom_id res chain seq x y z
N MET A 1 -9.18 -8.51 11.19
CA MET A 1 -10.03 -7.80 10.19
C MET A 1 -10.47 -6.49 10.81
N GLU A 2 -10.28 -5.35 10.15
CA GLU A 2 -11.02 -4.13 10.50
C GLU A 2 -12.09 -3.89 9.43
N PHE A 3 -13.35 -4.08 9.83
CA PHE A 3 -14.50 -3.74 9.02
C PHE A 3 -14.87 -2.30 9.31
N HIS A 4 -14.68 -1.42 8.34
CA HIS A 4 -15.10 -0.03 8.47
C HIS A 4 -16.56 0.08 8.01
N ILE A 5 -17.49 0.43 8.90
CA ILE A 5 -18.71 1.09 8.45
C ILE A 5 -18.30 2.51 8.07
N ASP A 6 -17.89 2.70 6.83
CA ASP A 6 -17.71 4.07 6.34
C ASP A 6 -19.07 4.68 5.93
N HIS A 7 -20.09 3.88 5.53
CA HIS A 7 -21.40 4.39 5.09
C HIS A 7 -22.63 3.53 5.48
N ILE A 8 -23.77 4.19 5.75
CA ILE A 8 -25.13 3.64 5.64
C ILE A 8 -25.98 4.58 4.80
N ARG A 9 -26.17 4.28 3.52
CA ARG A 9 -26.99 5.12 2.65
C ARG A 9 -28.48 4.87 2.86
N TYR A 10 -29.28 5.94 2.92
CA TYR A 10 -30.72 5.84 2.73
C TYR A 10 -31.03 5.78 1.22
N LEU A 11 -32.18 5.23 0.85
CA LEU A 11 -32.80 5.40 -0.46
C LEU A 11 -34.23 5.84 -0.20
N ASP A 12 -34.62 7.00 -0.73
CA ASP A 12 -36.00 7.46 -0.65
C ASP A 12 -36.86 6.86 -1.77
N HIS A 13 -38.14 7.24 -1.75
CA HIS A 13 -39.19 6.73 -2.63
C HIS A 13 -38.99 7.04 -4.13
N THR A 14 -38.00 7.86 -4.49
CA THR A 14 -37.72 8.32 -5.86
C THR A 14 -36.56 7.59 -6.56
N GLY A 15 -35.74 6.84 -5.81
CA GLY A 15 -34.81 5.84 -6.37
C GLY A 15 -33.59 6.37 -7.15
N LEU A 16 -33.23 7.66 -7.01
CA LEU A 16 -32.04 8.24 -7.64
C LEU A 16 -30.86 8.39 -6.66
N ALA A 17 -29.67 8.01 -7.10
CA ALA A 17 -28.40 8.23 -6.38
C ALA A 17 -27.29 8.62 -7.38
N LYS A 18 -26.46 9.61 -7.03
CA LYS A 18 -25.29 10.05 -7.84
C LYS A 18 -24.09 10.40 -6.94
N PRO A 19 -22.88 9.87 -7.22
CA PRO A 19 -21.60 10.33 -6.66
C PRO A 19 -20.71 11.03 -7.70
N TYR A 20 -19.79 11.92 -7.30
CA TYR A 20 -18.61 12.44 -8.08
C TYR A 20 -17.78 13.36 -7.11
N PHE A 21 -16.46 13.60 -7.20
CA PHE A 21 -15.27 12.76 -7.52
C PHE A 21 -13.96 13.59 -7.31
N GLU A 22 -12.86 12.92 -6.90
CA GLU A 22 -11.44 13.15 -7.30
C GLU A 22 -10.57 14.39 -6.88
N GLN A 23 -9.25 14.12 -6.88
CA GLN A 23 -8.09 14.98 -7.21
C GLN A 23 -7.50 16.06 -6.22
N ASN A 24 -6.37 15.72 -5.57
CA ASN A 24 -4.98 16.15 -5.94
C ASN A 24 -4.00 16.60 -4.82
N TRP A 25 -2.90 15.82 -4.69
CA TRP A 25 -1.48 16.23 -4.59
C TRP A 25 -0.84 16.86 -3.30
N LEU A 26 0.50 16.72 -3.27
CA LEU A 26 1.55 17.40 -2.48
C LEU A 26 1.81 16.98 -1.00
N ALA A 27 2.89 16.22 -0.83
CA ALA A 27 3.91 16.43 0.23
C ALA A 27 4.81 17.65 -0.14
N PRO A 28 5.84 18.11 0.63
CA PRO A 28 6.56 17.43 1.74
C PRO A 28 7.10 18.31 2.91
N ARG A 29 7.87 17.68 3.82
CA ARG A 29 9.08 18.15 4.58
C ARG A 29 9.01 18.20 6.13
N TYR A 30 9.89 17.37 6.70
CA TYR A 30 10.85 17.66 7.79
C TYR A 30 10.86 19.07 8.41
N ILE A 31 10.86 19.09 9.75
CA ILE A 31 11.91 19.65 10.63
C ILE A 31 11.87 18.83 11.93
N GLY A 32 12.99 18.73 12.66
CA GLY A 32 13.02 18.20 14.03
C GLY A 32 14.21 18.78 14.81
N ARG A 33 14.15 18.71 16.14
CA ARG A 33 15.29 18.81 17.07
C ARG A 33 14.92 18.44 18.52
N ASP A 34 15.82 17.67 19.13
CA ASP A 34 16.33 17.72 20.51
C ASP A 34 15.36 17.69 21.72
N GLY A 35 15.60 16.75 22.64
CA GLY A 35 14.98 16.65 23.97
C GLY A 35 15.22 15.28 24.63
N GLU A 36 15.87 15.25 25.80
CA GLU A 36 16.41 14.02 26.38
C GLU A 36 15.50 13.26 27.38
N ALA A 37 15.94 12.03 27.67
CA ALA A 37 15.35 10.96 28.46
C ALA A 37 14.71 11.29 29.82
N ASN A 38 13.78 10.41 30.24
CA ASN A 38 14.00 9.65 31.48
C ASN A 38 13.16 8.35 31.54
N ILE A 39 13.63 7.37 32.32
CA ILE A 39 12.97 6.08 32.59
C ILE A 39 13.06 5.80 34.09
N GLU A 40 11.96 5.40 34.74
CA GLU A 40 12.04 4.65 36.00
C GLU A 40 10.80 3.75 36.19
N ASN A 41 10.93 2.72 37.04
CA ASN A 41 10.07 1.52 37.04
C ASN A 41 8.96 1.53 38.11
N VAL A 42 7.89 0.77 37.87
CA VAL A 42 7.25 -0.09 38.91
C VAL A 42 6.73 -1.38 38.27
N GLU A 43 7.17 -2.54 38.78
CA GLU A 43 6.56 -3.86 38.53
C GLU A 43 5.57 -4.25 39.63
N TYR A 44 4.63 -5.16 39.31
CA TYR A 44 4.02 -6.26 40.11
C TYR A 44 2.56 -6.50 39.67
N GLY A 45 2.08 -7.74 39.52
CA GLY A 45 2.78 -9.01 39.57
C GLY A 45 1.81 -10.18 39.30
N LEU A 46 2.33 -11.31 38.81
CA LEU A 46 1.58 -12.54 38.56
C LEU A 46 2.03 -13.64 39.53
N ASP A 47 1.10 -14.19 40.31
CA ASP A 47 1.24 -15.53 40.91
C ASP A 47 -0.14 -16.13 41.23
N LYS A 48 -0.13 -17.46 41.42
CA LYS A 48 -1.13 -18.37 41.99
C LYS A 48 -1.97 -19.22 41.03
N LEU A 49 -1.57 -20.49 41.08
CA LEU A 49 -2.40 -21.70 41.21
C LEU A 49 -2.91 -22.38 39.93
N ASN A 50 -2.09 -23.31 39.46
CA ASN A 50 -2.45 -24.37 38.54
C ASN A 50 -2.56 -25.72 39.30
N THR A 51 -3.78 -26.26 39.45
CA THR A 51 -4.11 -27.60 39.97
C THR A 51 -5.45 -28.02 39.36
N ARG A 52 -5.71 -29.26 38.89
CA ARG A 52 -5.14 -30.59 39.20
C ARG A 52 -5.15 -31.48 37.94
N THR A 53 -4.29 -32.51 37.90
CA THR A 53 -4.20 -33.50 36.81
C THR A 53 -4.57 -34.93 37.24
N GLY A 54 -5.00 -35.76 36.28
CA GLY A 54 -5.07 -37.24 36.39
C GLY A 54 -6.29 -37.80 35.65
N GLY A 55 -6.22 -38.90 34.88
CA GLY A 55 -5.11 -39.77 34.45
C GLY A 55 -5.57 -40.59 33.22
N LEU A 56 -4.85 -41.59 32.68
CA LEU A 56 -3.63 -42.29 33.12
C LEU A 56 -3.09 -43.15 31.95
N ALA A 57 -1.75 -43.30 31.81
CA ALA A 57 -1.04 -44.36 31.03
C ALA A 57 -1.25 -44.41 29.49
N LYS A 58 -0.38 -44.96 28.63
CA LYS A 58 1.07 -45.41 28.56
C LYS A 58 1.34 -45.65 27.03
N ASP A 59 2.50 -45.89 26.41
CA ASP A 59 3.97 -46.03 26.65
C ASP A 59 4.65 -45.85 25.25
N GLU A 60 5.94 -45.58 25.02
CA GLU A 60 7.09 -45.17 25.84
C GLU A 60 8.17 -44.43 25.00
N LYS A 61 9.20 -43.89 25.68
CA LYS A 61 10.58 -43.49 25.26
C LYS A 61 10.97 -43.36 23.76
N LEU A 62 11.38 -42.13 23.40
CA LEU A 62 12.70 -41.85 22.79
C LEU A 62 13.14 -40.41 23.15
N LYS A 63 14.46 -40.14 23.28
CA LYS A 63 15.01 -38.85 23.76
C LYS A 63 15.79 -38.09 22.67
N PRO A 64 15.57 -36.77 22.55
CA PRO A 64 16.59 -35.82 22.06
C PRO A 64 17.42 -35.19 23.20
N GLY A 65 18.45 -34.43 22.82
CA GLY A 65 19.46 -33.83 23.71
C GLY A 65 19.12 -32.44 24.28
N PRO A 66 20.12 -31.72 24.84
CA PRO A 66 19.90 -30.54 25.69
C PRO A 66 19.56 -29.28 24.89
N THR A 67 18.45 -28.62 25.25
CA THR A 67 18.20 -27.22 24.90
C THR A 67 18.96 -26.29 25.84
N ALA A 68 19.84 -25.45 25.28
CA ALA A 68 20.41 -24.34 26.02
C ALA A 68 19.29 -23.32 26.34
N LYS A 69 19.19 -22.91 27.62
CA LYS A 69 18.21 -21.89 28.02
C LYS A 69 18.68 -20.51 27.60
N PHE A 70 17.80 -19.77 26.92
CA PHE A 70 17.96 -18.33 26.73
C PHE A 70 17.55 -17.62 28.04
N ASP A 71 18.38 -16.71 28.52
CA ASP A 71 18.15 -15.91 29.73
C ASP A 71 17.93 -14.44 29.31
N PRO A 72 16.71 -13.89 29.45
CA PRO A 72 16.40 -12.55 28.94
C PRO A 72 16.98 -11.42 29.80
N ASN A 73 17.53 -11.69 31.00
CA ASN A 73 17.91 -10.66 31.96
C ASN A 73 19.40 -10.28 31.95
N LYS A 74 20.15 -10.63 30.90
CA LYS A 74 21.51 -10.10 30.68
C LYS A 74 21.48 -8.83 29.83
N SER A 75 21.67 -7.69 30.50
CA SER A 75 21.82 -6.37 29.89
C SER A 75 22.94 -6.33 28.82
N THR A 76 22.69 -5.60 27.73
CA THR A 76 23.68 -5.32 26.69
C THR A 76 24.16 -3.87 26.80
N ASP A 77 25.17 -3.64 27.63
CA ASP A 77 25.93 -2.38 27.64
C ASP A 77 26.75 -2.28 26.33
N PRO A 78 26.66 -1.18 25.56
CA PRO A 78 27.43 -1.03 24.31
C PRO A 78 28.95 -1.06 24.46
N THR A 79 29.50 -0.96 25.68
CA THR A 79 30.95 -0.80 25.91
C THR A 79 31.72 -2.10 26.19
N ASP A 80 31.06 -3.23 26.45
CA ASP A 80 31.73 -4.46 26.93
C ASP A 80 32.29 -5.40 25.83
N PHE A 81 32.44 -4.91 24.59
CA PHE A 81 33.11 -5.66 23.51
C PHE A 81 34.65 -5.76 23.68
N ALA A 82 35.20 -5.33 24.82
CA ALA A 82 36.62 -5.25 25.11
C ALA A 82 37.24 -6.50 25.78
N SER A 83 36.50 -7.61 25.91
CA SER A 83 37.05 -8.90 26.33
C SER A 83 36.81 -10.00 25.28
N LYS A 84 37.88 -10.76 24.93
CA LYS A 84 37.85 -11.76 23.85
C LYS A 84 37.78 -13.20 24.39
N PRO A 85 36.62 -13.89 24.29
CA PRO A 85 36.59 -15.34 24.28
C PRO A 85 36.92 -15.84 22.87
N THR A 86 38.12 -16.38 22.65
CA THR A 86 38.50 -16.98 21.37
C THR A 86 37.83 -18.34 21.17
N ASN A 87 36.80 -18.40 20.32
CA ASN A 87 36.29 -19.67 19.80
C ASN A 87 37.34 -20.28 18.84
N PRO A 88 37.90 -21.48 19.09
CA PRO A 88 38.93 -22.06 18.22
C PRO A 88 38.39 -22.55 16.87
N ASP A 89 37.09 -22.88 16.76
CA ASP A 89 36.49 -23.52 15.58
C ASP A 89 35.93 -22.53 14.54
N LEU A 90 36.59 -21.39 14.33
CA LEU A 90 36.23 -20.41 13.29
C LEU A 90 36.64 -20.95 11.90
N LYS A 91 35.67 -21.06 10.99
CA LYS A 91 35.85 -21.81 9.73
C LYS A 91 36.14 -20.89 8.54
N THR A 92 37.15 -21.24 7.75
CA THR A 92 37.13 -20.98 6.30
C THR A 92 36.15 -21.95 5.65
N VAL A 93 35.37 -21.50 4.66
CA VAL A 93 34.49 -22.38 3.89
C VAL A 93 34.68 -22.13 2.40
N GLU A 94 35.17 -23.15 1.72
CA GLU A 94 35.27 -23.24 0.26
C GLU A 94 33.99 -23.84 -0.32
N LEU A 95 33.55 -23.28 -1.46
CA LEU A 95 32.42 -23.77 -2.24
C LEU A 95 32.78 -23.79 -3.74
N PRO A 96 32.24 -24.73 -4.52
CA PRO A 96 32.32 -24.65 -5.97
C PRO A 96 31.69 -23.35 -6.45
N LEU A 97 32.48 -22.51 -7.13
CA LEU A 97 31.96 -21.40 -7.91
C LEU A 97 31.44 -22.00 -9.21
N ILE A 98 30.15 -21.85 -9.48
CA ILE A 98 29.51 -22.33 -10.72
C ILE A 98 29.25 -21.10 -11.60
N SER A 99 29.12 -21.27 -12.90
CA SER A 99 28.76 -20.17 -13.80
C SER A 99 27.91 -20.68 -14.95
N ASP A 100 26.90 -19.90 -15.31
CA ASP A 100 26.20 -20.00 -16.58
C ASP A 100 27.11 -19.57 -17.71
N VAL A 101 27.21 -20.42 -18.74
CA VAL A 101 28.08 -20.18 -19.89
C VAL A 101 27.28 -20.35 -21.18
N TRP A 102 27.29 -19.31 -22.01
CA TRP A 102 26.63 -19.28 -23.32
C TRP A 102 27.57 -19.84 -24.40
N ASN A 103 27.06 -20.71 -25.27
CA ASN A 103 27.82 -21.42 -26.32
C ASN A 103 29.10 -22.15 -25.81
N GLY A 104 29.18 -22.48 -24.51
CA GLY A 104 30.37 -23.10 -23.91
C GLY A 104 31.59 -22.19 -23.70
N MET A 105 31.48 -20.90 -24.03
CA MET A 105 32.62 -19.97 -24.07
C MET A 105 32.39 -18.70 -23.22
N GLU A 106 31.26 -18.03 -23.41
CA GLU A 106 30.98 -16.72 -22.80
C GLU A 106 30.42 -16.87 -21.37
N PRO A 107 31.11 -16.38 -20.31
CA PRO A 107 30.52 -16.32 -18.98
C PRO A 107 29.34 -15.36 -18.94
N ILE A 108 28.30 -15.73 -18.19
CA ILE A 108 27.20 -14.84 -17.81
C ILE A 108 27.44 -14.36 -16.37
N ASN A 109 27.01 -15.13 -15.37
CA ASN A 109 27.11 -14.77 -13.95
C ASN A 109 27.89 -15.85 -13.16
N TYR A 110 28.20 -15.57 -11.88
CA TYR A 110 28.79 -16.53 -10.95
C TYR A 110 27.79 -16.95 -9.86
N HIS A 111 27.61 -18.26 -9.66
CA HIS A 111 26.66 -18.81 -8.72
C HIS A 111 27.32 -19.60 -7.59
N VAL A 112 26.65 -19.62 -6.43
CA VAL A 112 26.90 -20.60 -5.36
C VAL A 112 25.60 -21.29 -4.95
N GLN A 113 25.70 -22.50 -4.41
CA GLN A 113 24.56 -23.21 -3.84
C GLN A 113 24.33 -22.78 -2.38
N ILE A 114 23.07 -22.47 -2.05
CA ILE A 114 22.60 -22.23 -0.68
C ILE A 114 21.36 -23.07 -0.38
N GLY A 115 21.13 -23.36 0.90
CA GLY A 115 19.85 -23.84 1.41
C GLY A 115 19.16 -22.73 2.19
N VAL A 116 17.87 -22.46 1.95
CA VAL A 116 17.09 -21.49 2.73
C VAL A 116 15.89 -22.18 3.37
N GLY A 117 15.70 -21.93 4.66
CA GLY A 117 14.59 -22.42 5.46
C GLY A 117 14.84 -23.69 6.24
N TYR A 118 13.79 -24.17 6.90
CA TYR A 118 13.79 -25.46 7.59
C TYR A 118 12.47 -26.22 7.33
N PRO A 119 12.51 -27.38 6.63
CA PRO A 119 13.69 -27.98 5.99
C PRO A 119 14.29 -27.08 4.91
N PRO A 120 15.63 -27.11 4.67
CA PRO A 120 16.25 -26.25 3.68
C PRO A 120 15.76 -26.53 2.25
N GLN A 121 15.31 -25.49 1.57
CA GLN A 121 15.06 -25.47 0.13
C GLN A 121 16.35 -25.06 -0.58
N THR A 122 16.79 -25.80 -1.60
CA THR A 122 18.09 -25.57 -2.26
C THR A 122 17.97 -24.66 -3.48
N PHE A 123 18.84 -23.66 -3.55
CA PHE A 123 18.89 -22.65 -4.62
C PHE A 123 20.32 -22.43 -5.10
N TYR A 124 20.45 -22.02 -6.37
CA TYR A 124 21.65 -21.33 -6.84
C TYR A 124 21.40 -19.83 -6.81
N VAL A 125 22.37 -19.05 -6.32
CA VAL A 125 22.28 -17.59 -6.26
C VAL A 125 23.48 -16.94 -6.92
N ASP A 126 23.21 -15.90 -7.71
CA ASP A 126 24.25 -15.02 -8.25
C ASP A 126 24.99 -14.31 -7.13
N LEU A 127 26.31 -14.31 -7.19
CA LEU A 127 27.15 -13.45 -6.36
C LEU A 127 27.22 -12.07 -7.00
N ASP A 128 26.71 -11.03 -6.35
CA ASP A 128 26.65 -9.68 -6.92
C ASP A 128 27.25 -8.64 -5.96
N THR A 129 28.41 -8.09 -6.32
CA THR A 129 29.06 -6.99 -5.58
C THR A 129 28.64 -5.59 -6.05
N GLY A 130 27.87 -5.49 -7.14
CA GLY A 130 27.22 -4.28 -7.61
C GLY A 130 25.95 -3.90 -6.82
N SER A 131 25.20 -4.89 -6.31
CA SER A 131 24.00 -4.71 -5.46
C SER A 131 24.15 -5.24 -4.03
N SER A 132 23.24 -4.85 -3.13
CA SER A 132 23.35 -5.06 -1.68
C SER A 132 22.16 -5.80 -1.04
N LEU A 133 21.26 -6.34 -1.84
CA LEU A 133 20.06 -7.05 -1.39
C LEU A 133 20.18 -8.53 -1.75
N PHE A 134 20.10 -9.40 -0.75
CA PHE A 134 19.87 -10.82 -1.00
C PHE A 134 18.38 -11.05 -1.31
N TRP A 135 18.06 -11.69 -2.42
CA TRP A 135 16.70 -12.11 -2.78
C TRP A 135 16.68 -13.40 -3.59
N LEU A 136 15.52 -14.07 -3.57
CA LEU A 136 15.20 -15.27 -4.35
C LEU A 136 13.90 -15.08 -5.12
N GLN A 137 13.87 -15.49 -6.39
CA GLN A 137 12.64 -15.67 -7.16
C GLN A 137 11.66 -16.50 -6.36
N SER A 138 10.42 -16.01 -6.22
CA SER A 138 9.42 -16.67 -5.38
C SER A 138 8.08 -16.76 -6.09
N ARG A 139 7.29 -17.78 -5.74
CA ARG A 139 5.88 -17.91 -6.18
C ARG A 139 4.94 -16.93 -5.45
N ILE A 140 5.51 -15.92 -4.78
CA ILE A 140 4.84 -14.78 -4.15
C ILE A 140 4.11 -13.87 -5.15
N ASP A 141 4.38 -14.01 -6.45
CA ASP A 141 3.56 -13.42 -7.51
C ASP A 141 3.03 -14.54 -8.41
N LEU A 142 1.78 -14.95 -8.19
CA LEU A 142 1.14 -16.08 -8.89
C LEU A 142 0.81 -15.81 -10.37
N GLN A 143 1.26 -14.69 -10.94
CA GLN A 143 1.34 -14.52 -12.40
C GLN A 143 2.51 -15.29 -13.04
N ALA A 144 3.51 -15.69 -12.27
CA ALA A 144 4.72 -16.33 -12.79
C ALA A 144 4.42 -17.68 -13.46
N ASP A 145 4.81 -17.83 -14.73
CA ASP A 145 4.67 -19.09 -15.46
C ASP A 145 5.53 -20.19 -14.80
N PRO A 146 4.95 -21.34 -14.40
CA PRO A 146 5.70 -22.47 -13.88
C PRO A 146 6.82 -22.97 -14.80
N ALA A 147 6.71 -22.76 -16.12
CA ALA A 147 7.77 -23.09 -17.09
C ALA A 147 8.96 -22.12 -17.06
N VAL A 148 8.76 -20.87 -16.62
CA VAL A 148 9.81 -19.83 -16.53
C VAL A 148 10.58 -19.90 -15.21
N LEU A 149 9.91 -20.20 -14.09
CA LEU A 149 10.54 -20.33 -12.78
C LEU A 149 11.23 -21.69 -12.53
N GLY A 150 10.97 -22.70 -13.37
CA GLY A 150 11.35 -24.08 -13.08
C GLY A 150 10.74 -24.60 -11.77
N GLN A 151 11.41 -25.56 -11.12
CA GLN A 151 10.94 -26.16 -9.86
C GLN A 151 11.47 -25.45 -8.59
N THR A 152 12.55 -24.67 -8.70
CA THR A 152 13.36 -24.17 -7.56
C THR A 152 13.14 -22.68 -7.29
N ALA A 153 11.89 -22.28 -7.06
CA ALA A 153 11.54 -20.95 -6.53
C ALA A 153 11.43 -20.99 -5.00
N TYR A 154 11.79 -19.90 -4.31
CA TYR A 154 11.68 -19.81 -2.85
C TYR A 154 10.22 -19.75 -2.42
N GLU A 155 9.83 -20.66 -1.54
CA GLU A 155 8.52 -20.68 -0.91
C GLU A 155 8.72 -20.48 0.60
N PRO A 156 8.63 -19.23 1.13
CA PRO A 156 8.82 -18.97 2.55
C PRO A 156 7.91 -19.84 3.43
N LEU A 157 6.69 -20.10 2.96
CA LEU A 157 5.67 -20.92 3.63
C LEU A 157 6.03 -22.41 3.79
N LYS A 158 7.11 -22.89 3.14
CA LYS A 158 7.69 -24.22 3.36
C LYS A 158 8.79 -24.24 4.45
N SER A 159 9.20 -23.07 4.96
CA SER A 159 10.15 -22.95 6.07
C SER A 159 9.42 -22.74 7.40
N ALA A 160 9.73 -23.56 8.40
CA ALA A 160 9.32 -23.31 9.79
C ALA A 160 10.08 -22.15 10.47
N ASN A 161 11.11 -21.61 9.81
CA ASN A 161 11.96 -20.52 10.32
C ASN A 161 11.71 -19.17 9.61
N ALA A 162 10.84 -19.11 8.60
CA ALA A 162 10.58 -17.89 7.84
C ALA A 162 9.70 -16.90 8.64
N VAL A 163 10.26 -15.73 8.91
CA VAL A 163 9.61 -14.59 9.57
C VAL A 163 9.56 -13.43 8.58
N ASP A 164 8.45 -13.33 7.87
CA ASP A 164 8.07 -12.12 7.10
C ASP A 164 8.14 -10.87 8.00
N LEU A 165 8.64 -9.75 7.47
CA LEU A 165 8.90 -8.51 8.21
C LEU A 165 7.87 -7.38 7.97
N LEU A 166 6.80 -7.63 7.21
CA LEU A 166 5.83 -6.63 6.72
C LEU A 166 6.47 -5.44 5.99
N LYS A 167 7.61 -5.67 5.32
CA LYS A 167 8.34 -4.65 4.57
C LYS A 167 8.57 -5.14 3.15
N ASN A 168 8.38 -4.23 2.20
CA ASN A 168 8.74 -4.45 0.81
C ASN A 168 9.96 -3.59 0.49
N ASP A 169 10.72 -4.01 -0.51
CA ASP A 169 11.89 -3.29 -1.02
C ASP A 169 11.91 -3.42 -2.56
N ARG A 170 12.71 -2.60 -3.24
CA ARG A 170 12.83 -2.63 -4.70
C ARG A 170 14.26 -2.47 -5.14
N ALA A 171 14.82 -3.53 -5.72
CA ALA A 171 16.10 -3.44 -6.40
C ALA A 171 15.94 -2.84 -7.80
N LYS A 172 16.93 -2.04 -8.22
CA LYS A 172 17.09 -1.55 -9.59
C LYS A 172 18.48 -1.91 -10.09
N TYR A 173 18.56 -2.56 -11.25
CA TYR A 173 19.81 -2.97 -11.89
C TYR A 173 20.18 -2.05 -13.07
N GLY A 174 21.40 -2.21 -13.59
CA GLY A 174 21.94 -1.36 -14.66
C GLY A 174 21.31 -1.63 -16.03
N ASP A 175 20.93 -2.88 -16.30
CA ASP A 175 20.24 -3.31 -17.53
C ASP A 175 18.79 -2.82 -17.65
N GLY A 176 18.20 -2.38 -16.53
CA GLY A 176 16.86 -1.83 -16.43
C GLY A 176 15.91 -2.62 -15.51
N ASP A 177 16.32 -3.79 -15.01
CA ASP A 177 15.46 -4.62 -14.15
C ASP A 177 15.01 -3.88 -12.88
N LEU A 178 13.73 -4.03 -12.56
CA LEU A 178 13.06 -3.41 -11.41
C LEU A 178 12.33 -4.50 -10.63
N VAL A 179 12.99 -5.04 -9.61
CA VAL A 179 12.55 -6.22 -8.88
C VAL A 179 11.87 -5.80 -7.57
N ASP A 180 10.53 -5.92 -7.54
CA ASP A 180 9.74 -5.84 -6.31
C ASP A 180 10.01 -7.07 -5.43
N VAL A 181 10.39 -6.85 -4.16
CA VAL A 181 10.55 -7.91 -3.16
C VAL A 181 9.75 -7.67 -1.89
N TRP A 182 9.39 -8.76 -1.21
CA TRP A 182 8.86 -8.79 0.15
C TRP A 182 9.95 -9.34 1.08
N LEU A 183 10.23 -8.66 2.19
CA LEU A 183 11.35 -9.00 3.08
C LEU A 183 10.96 -10.01 4.17
N TYR A 184 11.79 -11.05 4.29
CA TYR A 184 11.72 -12.10 5.29
C TYR A 184 13.06 -12.17 6.05
N ASN A 185 13.04 -12.60 7.30
CA ASN A 185 14.18 -13.23 7.96
C ASN A 185 13.97 -14.75 7.89
N ASP A 186 14.93 -15.52 7.41
CA ASP A 186 14.87 -17.00 7.42
C ASP A 186 16.25 -17.60 7.74
N THR A 187 16.30 -18.91 7.99
CA THR A 187 17.56 -19.62 8.23
C THR A 187 18.26 -19.91 6.91
N VAL A 188 19.48 -19.39 6.71
CA VAL A 188 20.26 -19.62 5.50
C VAL A 188 21.46 -20.51 5.82
N THR A 189 21.63 -21.57 5.03
CA THR A 189 22.77 -22.49 5.08
C THR A 189 23.62 -22.33 3.84
N ILE A 190 24.91 -22.07 4.02
CA ILE A 190 25.90 -21.93 2.94
C ILE A 190 27.10 -22.83 3.25
N GLY A 191 27.28 -23.86 2.42
CA GLY A 191 28.19 -24.97 2.70
C GLY A 191 27.87 -25.70 3.99
N LYS A 192 28.70 -25.51 5.03
CA LYS A 192 28.57 -26.13 6.36
C LYS A 192 28.26 -25.10 7.47
N LEU A 193 27.88 -23.88 7.10
CA LEU A 193 27.50 -22.81 8.04
C LEU A 193 26.00 -22.57 7.92
N THR A 194 25.32 -22.40 9.06
CA THR A 194 23.89 -22.09 9.12
C THR A 194 23.69 -20.84 9.97
N ALA A 195 23.20 -19.77 9.35
CA ALA A 195 22.86 -18.52 10.00
C ALA A 195 21.33 -18.42 10.18
N PRO A 196 20.80 -18.35 11.41
CA PRO A 196 19.39 -18.06 11.63
C PRO A 196 19.07 -16.58 11.34
N ALA A 197 17.81 -16.31 10.97
CA ALA A 197 17.26 -14.96 10.80
C ALA A 197 18.08 -14.03 9.87
N VAL A 198 18.58 -14.56 8.75
CA VAL A 198 19.19 -13.76 7.68
C VAL A 198 18.08 -13.07 6.89
N LEU A 199 18.23 -11.77 6.68
CA LEU A 199 17.34 -10.96 5.85
C LEU A 199 17.46 -11.36 4.37
N LEU A 200 16.35 -11.66 3.73
CA LEU A 200 16.24 -11.89 2.29
C LEU A 200 14.90 -11.39 1.71
N GLY A 201 14.91 -11.04 0.42
CA GLY A 201 13.70 -10.78 -0.35
C GLY A 201 13.13 -12.04 -1.01
N ALA A 202 11.83 -12.27 -0.87
CA ALA A 202 11.07 -13.06 -1.84
C ALA A 202 10.67 -12.14 -3.01
N ALA A 203 11.09 -12.46 -4.24
CA ALA A 203 10.95 -11.57 -5.39
C ALA A 203 9.84 -11.97 -6.36
N SER A 204 9.14 -10.97 -6.94
CA SER A 204 8.25 -11.18 -8.09
C SER A 204 9.06 -11.37 -9.37
N SER A 205 8.65 -12.31 -10.22
CA SER A 205 9.24 -12.48 -11.56
C SER A 205 8.74 -11.48 -12.59
N SER A 206 7.77 -10.61 -12.25
CA SER A 206 7.10 -9.72 -13.21
C SER A 206 7.95 -8.53 -13.68
N GLY A 207 9.09 -8.27 -13.03
CA GLY A 207 10.01 -7.16 -13.34
C GLY A 207 11.40 -7.58 -13.83
N LEU A 208 11.60 -8.87 -14.15
CA LEU A 208 12.87 -9.42 -14.63
C LEU A 208 12.93 -9.43 -16.16
N THR A 209 13.98 -8.88 -16.77
CA THR A 209 14.17 -8.96 -18.24
C THR A 209 14.65 -10.33 -18.70
N THR A 210 14.66 -10.52 -20.02
CA THR A 210 15.17 -11.72 -20.69
C THR A 210 16.63 -12.03 -20.31
N SER A 211 17.41 -11.04 -19.85
CA SER A 211 18.78 -11.23 -19.33
C SER A 211 18.80 -12.23 -18.18
N PHE A 212 18.04 -11.95 -17.11
CA PHE A 212 17.96 -12.84 -15.94
C PHE A 212 17.23 -14.15 -16.27
N GLN A 213 16.22 -14.11 -17.16
CA GLN A 213 15.49 -15.30 -17.60
C GLN A 213 16.35 -16.31 -18.40
N MET A 214 17.53 -15.90 -18.91
CA MET A 214 18.49 -16.83 -19.53
C MET A 214 19.41 -17.52 -18.51
N SER A 215 19.55 -16.97 -17.29
CA SER A 215 20.33 -17.58 -16.22
C SER A 215 19.63 -18.81 -15.62
N LYS A 216 20.38 -19.67 -14.96
CA LYS A 216 19.91 -20.77 -14.11
C LYS A 216 19.91 -20.41 -12.61
N ALA A 217 20.32 -19.19 -12.25
CA ALA A 217 20.18 -18.66 -10.90
C ALA A 217 18.71 -18.56 -10.48
N ASN A 218 18.44 -18.80 -9.20
CA ASN A 218 17.12 -18.62 -8.59
C ASN A 218 17.00 -17.28 -7.86
N GLY A 219 17.99 -16.38 -7.98
CA GLY A 219 18.03 -15.06 -7.35
C GLY A 219 19.45 -14.53 -7.20
N ILE A 220 19.59 -13.39 -6.51
CA ILE A 220 20.87 -12.70 -6.33
C ILE A 220 21.20 -12.59 -4.83
N LEU A 221 22.39 -12.99 -4.45
CA LEU A 221 23.02 -12.72 -3.15
C LEU A 221 23.83 -11.43 -3.25
N GLY A 222 23.20 -10.30 -2.91
CA GLY A 222 23.87 -8.99 -2.85
C GLY A 222 24.98 -8.93 -1.79
N LEU A 223 26.18 -8.58 -2.23
CA LEU A 223 27.44 -8.48 -1.49
C LEU A 223 28.04 -7.06 -1.52
N GLY A 224 27.37 -6.11 -2.14
CA GLY A 224 27.62 -4.67 -1.98
C GLY A 224 27.11 -4.13 -0.62
N PHE A 225 27.02 -2.81 -0.50
CA PHE A 225 26.50 -2.11 0.68
C PHE A 225 25.24 -1.29 0.29
N PRO A 226 24.26 -1.11 1.20
CA PRO A 226 23.09 -0.28 0.94
C PRO A 226 23.49 1.16 0.62
N THR A 227 23.00 1.69 -0.51
CA THR A 227 23.32 3.06 -0.95
C THR A 227 22.30 4.10 -0.49
N ASP A 228 21.16 3.67 0.04
CA ASP A 228 20.14 4.50 0.64
C ASP A 228 20.39 4.71 2.15
N PRO A 229 20.06 5.88 2.73
CA PRO A 229 20.28 6.12 4.16
C PRO A 229 19.43 5.25 5.09
N GLU A 230 18.21 4.88 4.67
CA GLU A 230 17.24 4.16 5.51
C GLU A 230 17.69 2.73 5.84
N ASN A 231 18.41 2.08 4.91
CA ASN A 231 18.96 0.75 5.09
C ASN A 231 20.47 0.73 5.35
N ALA A 232 21.13 1.86 5.59
CA ALA A 232 22.60 1.94 5.74
C ALA A 232 23.22 1.02 6.82
N GLY A 233 22.42 0.57 7.80
CA GLY A 233 22.83 -0.41 8.83
C GLY A 233 22.55 -1.89 8.50
N ARG A 234 21.94 -2.20 7.34
CA ARG A 234 21.55 -3.57 6.94
C ARG A 234 22.79 -4.45 6.72
N ARG A 235 22.80 -5.63 7.34
CA ARG A 235 23.84 -6.67 7.14
C ARG A 235 23.51 -7.57 5.95
N ASN A 236 24.53 -7.96 5.19
CA ASN A 236 24.44 -9.05 4.21
C ASN A 236 24.93 -10.38 4.83
N LEU A 237 24.77 -11.51 4.10
CA LEU A 237 25.05 -12.86 4.62
C LEU A 237 26.48 -13.01 5.17
N VAL A 238 27.50 -12.44 4.51
CA VAL A 238 28.90 -12.57 4.95
C VAL A 238 29.13 -11.85 6.28
N GLN A 239 28.55 -10.65 6.42
CA GLN A 239 28.59 -9.88 7.66
C GLN A 239 27.82 -10.59 8.78
N THR A 240 26.64 -11.15 8.48
CA THR A 240 25.84 -11.91 9.46
C THR A 240 26.57 -13.18 9.93
N LEU A 241 27.25 -13.90 9.04
CA LEU A 241 28.09 -15.06 9.42
C LEU A 241 29.26 -14.65 10.34
N TYR A 242 29.82 -13.46 10.15
CA TYR A 242 30.89 -12.92 10.99
C TYR A 242 30.37 -12.44 12.36
N ASP A 243 29.25 -11.71 12.38
CA ASP A 243 28.59 -11.26 13.62
C ASP A 243 28.15 -12.47 14.47
N LEU A 244 27.68 -13.55 13.84
CA LEU A 244 27.40 -14.85 14.48
C LEU A 244 28.63 -15.68 14.86
N ARG A 245 29.86 -15.19 14.58
CA ARG A 245 31.15 -15.89 14.85
C ARG A 245 31.23 -17.28 14.20
N LEU A 246 30.71 -17.43 12.99
CA LEU A 246 30.79 -18.65 12.16
C LEU A 246 31.99 -18.62 11.20
N VAL A 247 32.41 -17.43 10.76
CA VAL A 247 33.62 -17.17 9.97
C VAL A 247 34.61 -16.27 10.72
N LYS A 248 35.90 -16.35 10.36
CA LYS A 248 37.00 -15.69 11.09
C LYS A 248 37.09 -14.17 10.85
N HIS A 249 36.81 -13.71 9.63
CA HIS A 249 36.79 -12.31 9.22
C HIS A 249 35.51 -12.03 8.44
N ALA A 250 35.07 -10.77 8.39
CA ALA A 250 34.03 -10.36 7.44
C ALA A 250 34.68 -10.20 6.06
N SER A 251 34.96 -11.32 5.39
CA SER A 251 35.57 -11.34 4.06
C SER A 251 35.11 -12.53 3.22
N PHE A 252 35.21 -12.39 1.91
CA PHE A 252 35.05 -13.48 0.95
C PHE A 252 36.00 -13.30 -0.24
N ALA A 253 36.14 -14.32 -1.07
CA ALA A 253 36.91 -14.24 -2.31
C ALA A 253 36.33 -15.10 -3.43
N LEU A 254 36.63 -14.70 -4.66
CA LEU A 254 36.46 -15.50 -5.87
C LEU A 254 37.85 -15.89 -6.39
N ILE A 255 38.00 -17.18 -6.70
CA ILE A 255 39.13 -17.77 -7.42
C ILE A 255 38.56 -18.30 -8.72
N GLY A 256 39.06 -17.83 -9.87
CA GLY A 256 38.46 -18.05 -11.19
C GLY A 256 38.61 -19.47 -11.79
N PRO A 257 38.23 -19.65 -13.08
CA PRO A 257 38.06 -20.94 -13.74
C PRO A 257 39.29 -21.84 -13.79
N ARG A 258 39.11 -23.02 -13.22
CA ARG A 258 39.93 -24.22 -13.45
C ARG A 258 39.54 -24.93 -14.77
N VAL A 259 39.41 -24.19 -15.88
CA VAL A 259 38.88 -24.72 -17.15
C VAL A 259 40.00 -25.07 -18.12
N ASP A 260 40.05 -26.32 -18.59
CA ASP A 260 40.95 -26.76 -19.67
C ASP A 260 40.48 -26.16 -21.02
N PRO A 261 41.33 -25.42 -21.77
CA PRO A 261 40.98 -24.88 -23.08
C PRO A 261 40.47 -25.90 -24.11
N LYS A 262 40.65 -27.20 -23.87
CA LYS A 262 40.15 -28.29 -24.74
C LYS A 262 38.63 -28.49 -24.73
N LEU A 263 37.87 -27.89 -23.82
CA LEU A 263 36.39 -27.97 -23.87
C LEU A 263 35.76 -27.17 -25.02
N ALA A 264 36.54 -26.40 -25.78
CA ALA A 264 36.05 -25.47 -26.82
C ALA A 264 35.56 -26.13 -28.14
N GLU A 265 35.53 -27.47 -28.27
CA GLU A 265 35.03 -28.13 -29.49
C GLU A 265 33.63 -28.75 -29.32
N LYS A 266 32.65 -28.19 -30.05
CA LYS A 266 31.23 -28.59 -30.18
C LYS A 266 30.34 -28.37 -28.94
N ILE A 267 29.72 -27.20 -28.82
CA ILE A 267 28.48 -27.02 -28.05
C ILE A 267 27.44 -26.28 -28.91
N ASP A 268 26.17 -26.66 -28.74
CA ASP A 268 25.00 -26.09 -29.44
C ASP A 268 24.57 -24.75 -28.80
N ARG A 269 23.55 -24.07 -29.36
CA ARG A 269 23.06 -22.75 -28.89
C ARG A 269 22.27 -22.83 -27.57
N GLN A 270 22.95 -23.15 -26.47
CA GLN A 270 22.35 -23.30 -25.13
C GLN A 270 23.22 -22.69 -24.02
N VAL A 271 22.58 -22.38 -22.89
CA VAL A 271 23.25 -22.01 -21.63
C VAL A 271 23.41 -23.26 -20.78
N ILE A 272 24.64 -23.52 -20.32
CA ILE A 272 24.95 -24.60 -19.38
C ILE A 272 25.59 -24.05 -18.11
N MET A 273 25.26 -24.64 -16.96
CA MET A 273 26.00 -24.41 -15.72
C MET A 273 27.26 -25.28 -15.71
N GLN A 274 28.42 -24.69 -15.45
CA GLN A 274 29.67 -25.44 -15.26
C GLN A 274 30.49 -24.91 -14.08
N PRO A 275 31.31 -25.74 -13.42
CA PRO A 275 32.26 -25.28 -12.40
C PRO A 275 33.24 -24.26 -13.02
N ARG A 276 33.25 -23.05 -12.45
CA ARG A 276 34.08 -21.91 -12.91
C ARG A 276 35.00 -21.37 -11.80
N GLY A 277 35.30 -22.17 -10.78
CA GLY A 277 36.32 -21.85 -9.77
C GLY A 277 35.96 -22.21 -8.34
N THR A 278 36.35 -21.36 -7.39
CA THR A 278 36.09 -21.56 -5.95
C THR A 278 35.68 -20.24 -5.28
N PHE A 279 34.56 -20.25 -4.58
CA PHE A 279 34.14 -19.19 -3.67
C PHE A 279 34.64 -19.50 -2.26
N VAL A 280 35.24 -18.54 -1.58
CA VAL A 280 35.81 -18.73 -0.23
C VAL A 280 35.19 -17.73 0.73
N LEU A 281 34.65 -18.22 1.86
CA LEU A 281 34.17 -17.41 2.98
C LEU A 281 35.19 -17.39 4.12
N GLY A 282 35.37 -16.22 4.74
CA GLY A 282 36.10 -16.07 6.01
C GLY A 282 37.59 -15.73 5.88
N SER A 283 38.36 -16.47 5.08
CA SER A 283 39.75 -16.14 4.73
C SER A 283 40.31 -17.05 3.64
N VAL A 284 41.07 -16.49 2.69
CA VAL A 284 41.73 -17.23 1.60
C VAL A 284 43.03 -17.88 2.09
N ASP A 285 43.20 -19.17 1.82
CA ASP A 285 44.47 -19.86 2.05
C ASP A 285 45.57 -19.34 1.10
N PRO A 286 46.79 -19.00 1.58
CA PRO A 286 47.93 -18.64 0.74
C PRO A 286 48.29 -19.63 -0.37
N ALA A 287 47.82 -20.88 -0.32
CA ALA A 287 48.00 -21.86 -1.39
C ALA A 287 47.33 -21.47 -2.71
N TYR A 288 46.27 -20.66 -2.69
CA TYR A 288 45.50 -20.29 -3.89
C TYR A 288 46.15 -19.22 -4.76
N TYR A 289 47.12 -18.45 -4.23
CA TYR A 289 47.73 -17.33 -4.93
C TYR A 289 49.25 -17.31 -4.83
N THR A 290 49.89 -16.47 -5.65
CA THR A 290 51.35 -16.26 -5.64
C THR A 290 51.71 -14.78 -5.50
N GLY A 291 52.85 -14.52 -4.90
CA GLY A 291 53.31 -13.15 -4.59
C GLY A 291 52.53 -12.50 -3.45
N GLN A 292 52.45 -11.16 -3.48
CA GLN A 292 51.72 -10.35 -2.51
C GLN A 292 50.38 -9.88 -3.09
N ILE A 293 49.34 -9.85 -2.24
CA ILE A 293 48.03 -9.31 -2.56
C ILE A 293 48.15 -7.78 -2.73
N ALA A 294 47.72 -7.27 -3.88
CA ALA A 294 47.60 -5.85 -4.15
C ALA A 294 46.28 -5.32 -3.58
N TRP A 295 46.36 -4.66 -2.41
CA TRP A 295 45.20 -4.13 -1.71
C TRP A 295 44.81 -2.72 -2.20
N CYS A 296 43.53 -2.57 -2.51
CA CYS A 296 42.91 -1.35 -3.01
C CYS A 296 41.81 -0.89 -2.02
N PRO A 297 41.98 0.22 -1.28
CA PRO A 297 40.95 0.73 -0.39
C PRO A 297 39.65 1.11 -1.13
N GLN A 298 38.51 0.85 -0.49
CA GLN A 298 37.19 1.31 -0.95
C GLN A 298 37.12 2.84 -0.91
N ILE A 299 36.53 3.46 -1.94
CA ILE A 299 36.11 4.86 -1.87
C ILE A 299 34.83 4.93 -1.03
N ILE A 300 35.02 5.08 0.29
CA ILE A 300 33.97 4.97 1.33
C ILE A 300 32.72 5.81 1.00
N SER A 301 32.89 7.02 0.46
CA SER A 301 31.79 7.93 0.10
C SER A 301 30.86 7.42 -1.00
N THR A 302 31.20 6.32 -1.68
CA THR A 302 30.33 5.66 -2.67
C THR A 302 29.41 4.60 -2.07
N ASN A 303 29.76 4.08 -0.89
CA ASN A 303 29.24 2.84 -0.28
C ASN A 303 29.03 1.68 -1.30
N ARG A 304 29.96 1.52 -2.26
CA ARG A 304 30.02 0.40 -3.22
C ARG A 304 31.45 -0.15 -3.27
N TRP A 305 31.68 -1.30 -3.90
CA TRP A 305 33.03 -1.83 -4.14
C TRP A 305 33.77 -1.08 -5.27
N ILE A 306 33.80 0.25 -5.15
CA ILE A 306 34.53 1.15 -6.04
C ILE A 306 35.92 1.41 -5.45
N VAL A 307 36.95 1.10 -6.22
CA VAL A 307 38.35 1.34 -5.91
C VAL A 307 38.99 2.26 -6.97
N LYS A 308 40.19 2.78 -6.69
CA LYS A 308 40.98 3.49 -7.69
C LYS A 308 41.56 2.50 -8.71
N LEU A 309 41.37 2.78 -10.00
CA LEU A 309 42.02 2.12 -11.12
C LEU A 309 43.15 3.03 -11.63
N ASP A 310 44.38 2.71 -11.25
CA ASP A 310 45.54 3.59 -11.47
C ASP A 310 45.78 3.86 -12.96
N LYS A 311 45.84 2.80 -13.78
CA LYS A 311 46.11 2.87 -15.22
C LYS A 311 45.46 1.71 -15.98
N ILE A 312 44.99 1.98 -17.20
CA ILE A 312 44.67 0.97 -18.20
C ILE A 312 45.67 1.10 -19.35
N THR A 313 46.31 0.00 -19.72
CA THR A 313 47.27 -0.08 -20.83
C THR A 313 46.76 -1.02 -21.92
N ILE A 314 46.76 -0.57 -23.18
CA ILE A 314 46.39 -1.38 -24.34
C ILE A 314 47.62 -1.48 -25.24
N ASN A 315 48.01 -2.71 -25.63
CA ASN A 315 49.19 -2.94 -26.49
C ASN A 315 50.50 -2.31 -25.94
N GLY A 316 50.63 -2.18 -24.62
CA GLY A 316 51.76 -1.53 -23.95
C GLY A 316 51.75 0.01 -23.94
N LYS A 317 50.75 0.66 -24.56
CA LYS A 317 50.51 2.10 -24.42
C LYS A 317 49.55 2.36 -23.27
N VAL A 318 49.78 3.40 -22.47
CA VAL A 318 48.79 3.88 -21.50
C VAL A 318 47.62 4.53 -22.25
N ALA A 319 46.40 4.05 -21.99
CA ALA A 319 45.18 4.53 -22.62
C ALA A 319 44.33 5.37 -21.65
N PHE A 320 44.33 5.01 -20.36
CA PHE A 320 43.61 5.71 -19.29
C PHE A 320 44.45 5.73 -18.01
N GLU A 321 44.31 6.78 -17.21
CA GLU A 321 44.98 6.96 -15.91
C GLU A 321 43.97 7.57 -14.92
N ASP A 322 44.21 7.35 -13.62
CA ASP A 322 43.41 7.90 -12.50
C ASP A 322 41.89 7.73 -12.68
N GLN A 323 41.50 6.50 -13.05
CA GLN A 323 40.11 6.08 -13.22
C GLN A 323 39.54 5.49 -11.92
N LEU A 324 38.24 5.23 -11.91
CA LEU A 324 37.56 4.46 -10.88
C LEU A 324 37.13 3.09 -11.44
N ALA A 325 37.12 2.06 -10.60
CA ALA A 325 36.62 0.74 -10.96
C ALA A 325 35.62 0.23 -9.90
N LEU A 326 34.38 -0.02 -10.31
CA LEU A 326 33.46 -0.88 -9.57
C LEU A 326 33.86 -2.33 -9.87
N ILE A 327 34.22 -3.08 -8.83
CA ILE A 327 34.55 -4.50 -8.95
C ILE A 327 33.26 -5.30 -8.77
N ASP A 328 32.78 -5.93 -9.84
CA ASP A 328 31.39 -6.36 -9.97
C ASP A 328 31.26 -7.82 -10.40
N THR A 329 30.99 -8.70 -9.43
CA THR A 329 30.77 -10.13 -9.69
C THR A 329 29.42 -10.41 -10.38
N GLY A 330 28.49 -9.44 -10.38
CA GLY A 330 27.20 -9.52 -11.06
C GLY A 330 27.24 -9.11 -12.54
N SER A 331 28.43 -8.85 -13.09
CA SER A 331 28.60 -8.44 -14.49
C SER A 331 29.55 -9.38 -15.25
N ALA A 332 29.14 -9.88 -16.41
CA ALA A 332 30.00 -10.66 -17.30
C ALA A 332 31.17 -9.86 -17.88
N TYR A 333 30.91 -8.59 -18.24
CA TYR A 333 31.76 -7.79 -19.11
C TYR A 333 32.54 -6.71 -18.35
N ILE A 334 33.59 -6.18 -18.99
CA ILE A 334 34.16 -4.89 -18.61
C ILE A 334 33.29 -3.82 -19.28
N ILE A 335 32.68 -2.92 -18.49
CA ILE A 335 31.75 -1.90 -19.01
C ILE A 335 32.34 -0.50 -18.86
N ALA A 336 32.23 0.30 -19.91
CA ALA A 336 32.79 1.64 -19.98
C ALA A 336 31.76 2.70 -20.43
N SER A 337 32.01 3.94 -20.02
CA SER A 337 31.30 5.12 -20.50
C SER A 337 31.48 5.30 -22.02
N PRO A 338 30.58 6.00 -22.74
CA PRO A 338 30.70 6.21 -24.18
C PRO A 338 32.08 6.78 -24.60
N SER A 339 32.57 7.79 -23.88
CA SER A 339 33.89 8.38 -24.12
C SER A 339 35.04 7.39 -23.94
N ASN A 340 34.91 6.44 -23.00
CA ASN A 340 35.94 5.44 -22.73
C ASN A 340 35.85 4.25 -23.71
N PHE A 341 34.65 3.86 -24.12
CA PHE A 341 34.40 2.86 -25.15
C PHE A 341 34.94 3.32 -26.51
N ASP A 342 34.63 4.54 -26.94
CA ASP A 342 35.14 5.13 -28.18
C ASP A 342 36.65 5.33 -28.15
N LYS A 343 37.18 5.88 -27.04
CA LYS A 343 38.64 6.01 -26.88
C LYS A 343 39.34 4.66 -26.89
N THR A 344 38.77 3.60 -26.32
CA THR A 344 39.35 2.24 -26.33
C THR A 344 39.56 1.72 -27.76
N GLN A 345 38.58 1.93 -28.65
CA GLN A 345 38.69 1.53 -30.07
C GLN A 345 39.92 2.16 -30.73
N THR A 346 40.26 3.43 -30.43
CA THR A 346 41.41 4.12 -31.03
C THR A 346 42.79 3.50 -30.70
N PHE A 347 42.88 2.65 -29.67
CA PHE A 347 44.12 1.94 -29.29
C PHE A 347 44.26 0.55 -29.93
N ILE A 348 43.22 0.07 -30.63
CA ILE A 348 43.15 -1.27 -31.24
C ILE A 348 43.01 -1.11 -32.77
N PRO A 349 44.10 -1.30 -33.55
CA PRO A 349 44.05 -1.15 -35.00
C PRO A 349 42.98 -2.03 -35.66
N GLY A 350 42.16 -1.42 -36.52
CA GLY A 350 41.06 -2.11 -37.20
C GLY A 350 39.83 -2.40 -36.34
N ALA A 351 39.73 -1.82 -35.13
CA ALA A 351 38.49 -1.87 -34.35
C ALA A 351 37.36 -1.07 -35.03
N THR A 352 36.19 -1.69 -35.18
CA THR A 352 34.97 -1.08 -35.73
C THR A 352 33.72 -1.51 -34.96
N PRO A 353 32.73 -0.63 -34.72
CA PRO A 353 31.48 -0.99 -34.05
C PRO A 353 30.72 -2.12 -34.76
N LEU A 354 30.18 -3.05 -34.00
CA LEU A 354 29.39 -4.18 -34.49
C LEU A 354 27.99 -3.69 -34.88
N GLN A 355 27.60 -3.84 -36.15
CA GLN A 355 26.32 -3.35 -36.70
C GLN A 355 25.08 -4.18 -36.27
N SER A 356 25.07 -4.75 -35.07
CA SER A 356 23.86 -5.30 -34.46
C SER A 356 22.91 -4.17 -34.05
N LYS A 357 21.62 -4.47 -33.82
CA LYS A 357 20.56 -3.48 -33.50
C LYS A 357 20.77 -2.63 -32.22
N LYS A 358 21.90 -2.78 -31.49
CA LYS A 358 22.25 -1.95 -30.32
C LYS A 358 23.65 -1.33 -30.35
N GLY A 359 24.56 -1.75 -31.25
CA GLY A 359 25.87 -1.10 -31.44
C GLY A 359 26.83 -1.05 -30.24
N ASN A 360 26.54 -1.76 -29.14
CA ASN A 360 27.22 -1.62 -27.84
C ASN A 360 28.52 -2.45 -27.69
N MET A 361 29.05 -2.97 -28.81
CA MET A 361 30.29 -3.74 -28.91
C MET A 361 31.03 -3.37 -30.22
N PHE A 362 32.33 -3.64 -30.28
CA PHE A 362 33.16 -3.51 -31.50
C PHE A 362 33.83 -4.85 -31.86
N VAL A 363 34.39 -4.94 -33.07
CA VAL A 363 35.17 -6.09 -33.55
C VAL A 363 36.50 -5.61 -34.14
N PHE A 364 37.56 -6.44 -34.04
CA PHE A 364 38.91 -6.12 -34.51
C PHE A 364 39.65 -7.40 -34.97
N PRO A 365 40.66 -7.33 -35.87
CA PRO A 365 41.51 -8.48 -36.20
C PRO A 365 42.30 -8.93 -34.97
N GLY A 366 42.21 -10.21 -34.59
CA GLY A 366 42.71 -10.69 -33.29
C GLY A 366 44.19 -10.40 -33.04
N GLU A 367 45.02 -10.46 -34.07
CA GLU A 367 46.46 -10.15 -34.05
C GLU A 367 46.79 -8.68 -33.69
N ASN A 368 45.83 -7.76 -33.78
CA ASN A 368 46.03 -6.34 -33.46
C ASN A 368 45.88 -6.02 -31.95
N LEU A 369 45.54 -7.01 -31.12
CA LEU A 369 45.56 -6.91 -29.67
C LEU A 369 46.57 -7.91 -29.07
N LYS A 370 47.54 -7.40 -28.32
CA LYS A 370 48.54 -8.19 -27.60
C LYS A 370 48.13 -8.50 -26.17
N TYR A 371 47.67 -7.49 -25.45
CA TYR A 371 47.07 -7.60 -24.13
C TYR A 371 46.36 -6.29 -23.75
N VAL A 372 45.43 -6.37 -22.79
CA VAL A 372 44.94 -5.21 -22.02
C VAL A 372 45.36 -5.40 -20.56
N GLY A 373 45.99 -4.38 -19.98
CA GLY A 373 46.53 -4.39 -18.62
C GLY A 373 45.83 -3.39 -17.72
N PHE A 374 45.26 -3.85 -16.61
CA PHE A 374 44.62 -3.01 -15.60
C PHE A 374 45.55 -2.91 -14.39
N THR A 375 45.80 -1.70 -13.91
CA THR A 375 46.71 -1.43 -12.79
C THR A 375 45.91 -1.05 -11.56
N LEU A 376 45.91 -1.90 -10.55
CA LEU A 376 45.12 -1.80 -9.32
C LEU A 376 46.06 -1.97 -8.12
N GLY A 377 46.09 -0.99 -7.22
CA GLY A 377 47.00 -1.00 -6.07
C GLY A 377 48.48 -1.09 -6.49
N GLY A 378 48.83 -0.48 -7.62
CA GLY A 378 50.16 -0.60 -8.24
C GLY A 378 50.48 -1.93 -8.95
N ARG A 379 49.65 -2.99 -8.83
CA ARG A 379 49.84 -4.26 -9.57
C ARG A 379 49.18 -4.18 -10.94
N GLN A 380 49.92 -4.48 -12.00
CA GLN A 380 49.35 -4.62 -13.35
C GLN A 380 48.93 -6.08 -13.62
N ILE A 381 47.63 -6.33 -13.72
CA ILE A 381 47.03 -7.59 -14.15
C ILE A 381 46.80 -7.50 -15.67
N ARG A 382 47.17 -8.53 -16.43
CA ARG A 382 47.17 -8.51 -17.91
C ARG A 382 46.28 -9.61 -18.48
N LEU A 383 45.25 -9.20 -19.21
CA LEU A 383 44.39 -10.10 -19.99
C LEU A 383 44.92 -10.21 -21.42
N GLN A 384 45.14 -11.44 -21.88
CA GLN A 384 45.57 -11.82 -23.22
C GLN A 384 44.35 -12.04 -24.15
N PRO A 385 44.52 -12.04 -25.50
CA PRO A 385 43.46 -12.33 -26.47
C PRO A 385 42.61 -13.58 -26.21
N GLN A 386 43.20 -14.62 -25.62
CA GLN A 386 42.53 -15.88 -25.28
C GLN A 386 41.67 -15.78 -24.01
N ASP A 387 41.99 -14.85 -23.10
CA ASP A 387 41.38 -14.73 -21.77
C ASP A 387 40.01 -14.02 -21.84
N PHE A 388 39.66 -13.45 -23.00
CA PHE A 388 38.45 -12.65 -23.23
C PHE A 388 37.19 -13.46 -23.56
N GLY A 389 37.24 -14.79 -23.62
CA GLY A 389 36.09 -15.70 -23.62
C GLY A 389 35.13 -15.69 -24.84
N LEU A 390 35.19 -14.70 -25.74
CA LEU A 390 34.18 -14.46 -26.78
C LEU A 390 34.32 -15.29 -28.08
N GLY A 391 35.37 -16.10 -28.21
CA GLY A 391 35.65 -16.85 -29.44
C GLY A 391 36.03 -15.98 -30.65
N GLY A 392 36.10 -16.61 -31.83
CA GLY A 392 36.40 -15.94 -33.10
C GLY A 392 35.16 -15.78 -33.96
N VAL A 393 34.84 -14.54 -34.36
CA VAL A 393 33.74 -14.24 -35.28
C VAL A 393 34.21 -14.58 -36.70
N THR A 394 34.03 -15.83 -37.11
CA THR A 394 34.41 -16.31 -38.44
C THR A 394 33.41 -15.90 -39.52
N SER A 395 33.48 -14.65 -39.97
CA SER A 395 33.04 -14.26 -41.31
C SER A 395 34.15 -14.48 -42.34
N GLN A 396 33.80 -14.87 -43.56
CA GLN A 396 34.77 -15.22 -44.62
C GLN A 396 35.77 -14.09 -44.91
N GLY A 397 37.02 -14.24 -44.47
CA GLY A 397 38.11 -13.29 -44.77
C GLY A 397 39.19 -13.15 -43.69
N GLY A 398 38.87 -13.39 -42.40
CA GLY A 398 39.86 -13.28 -41.31
C GLY A 398 39.31 -13.67 -39.94
N LYS A 399 40.19 -13.79 -38.95
CA LYS A 399 39.80 -14.02 -37.54
C LYS A 399 39.53 -12.68 -36.85
N LEU A 400 38.28 -12.22 -36.90
CA LEU A 400 37.83 -11.10 -36.08
C LEU A 400 37.54 -11.59 -34.65
N CYS A 401 37.99 -10.82 -33.66
CA CYS A 401 37.64 -10.92 -32.26
C CYS A 401 36.68 -9.78 -31.90
N SER A 402 35.80 -10.02 -30.92
CA SER A 402 34.85 -9.04 -30.39
C SER A 402 35.40 -8.30 -29.16
N SER A 403 34.75 -7.18 -28.82
CA SER A 403 35.27 -6.19 -27.88
C SER A 403 35.32 -6.67 -26.44
N ILE A 404 36.50 -6.52 -25.85
CA ILE A 404 36.80 -6.79 -24.43
C ILE A 404 36.10 -5.81 -23.49
N VAL A 405 35.61 -4.68 -24.03
CA VAL A 405 34.80 -3.67 -23.35
C VAL A 405 33.43 -3.61 -24.02
N ARG A 406 32.37 -3.47 -23.22
CA ARG A 406 31.00 -3.17 -23.66
C ARG A 406 30.63 -1.72 -23.32
N LEU A 407 29.86 -1.08 -24.18
CA LEU A 407 29.29 0.25 -23.93
C LEU A 407 28.23 0.16 -22.82
N SER A 408 28.25 1.10 -21.87
CA SER A 408 27.21 1.21 -20.85
C SER A 408 25.83 1.48 -21.45
N ASP A 409 24.87 0.57 -21.25
CA ASP A 409 23.48 0.72 -21.71
C ASP A 409 22.66 1.71 -20.83
N TRP A 410 23.29 2.41 -19.88
CA TRP A 410 22.69 3.34 -18.90
C TRP A 410 23.58 4.56 -18.59
N GLU A 411 23.05 5.56 -17.87
CA GLU A 411 23.82 6.72 -17.41
C GLU A 411 24.94 6.33 -16.44
N PHE A 412 26.19 6.58 -16.84
CA PHE A 412 27.37 6.03 -16.19
C PHE A 412 28.49 7.09 -16.10
N PRO A 413 29.11 7.34 -14.92
CA PRO A 413 30.14 8.36 -14.76
C PRO A 413 31.30 8.17 -15.73
N SER A 414 31.75 9.24 -16.38
CA SER A 414 32.69 9.17 -17.50
C SER A 414 34.05 8.55 -17.15
N ASN A 415 34.49 8.65 -15.89
CA ASN A 415 35.74 8.09 -15.37
C ASN A 415 35.60 6.76 -14.61
N LEU A 416 34.38 6.19 -14.54
CA LEU A 416 34.12 4.88 -13.93
C LEU A 416 34.28 3.77 -14.96
N TRP A 417 34.58 2.57 -14.48
CA TRP A 417 34.60 1.30 -15.19
C TRP A 417 33.90 0.25 -14.33
N VAL A 418 33.15 -0.66 -14.94
CA VAL A 418 32.71 -1.90 -14.28
C VAL A 418 33.71 -2.98 -14.67
N ILE A 419 34.25 -3.69 -13.67
CA ILE A 419 35.25 -4.74 -13.85
C ILE A 419 34.61 -6.08 -13.47
N GLY A 420 34.07 -6.75 -14.50
CA GLY A 420 33.31 -7.99 -14.39
C GLY A 420 34.08 -9.27 -14.69
N GLY A 421 33.34 -10.36 -14.92
CA GLY A 421 33.80 -11.74 -15.00
C GLY A 421 35.00 -12.00 -15.90
N ILE A 422 35.05 -11.39 -17.10
CA ILE A 422 36.21 -11.49 -18.02
C ILE A 422 37.53 -11.09 -17.34
N PHE A 423 37.51 -10.16 -16.39
CA PHE A 423 38.68 -9.82 -15.57
C PHE A 423 38.82 -10.74 -14.35
N LEU A 424 37.73 -10.93 -13.61
CA LEU A 424 37.70 -11.67 -12.34
C LEU A 424 38.07 -13.14 -12.49
N ASP A 425 37.81 -13.74 -13.66
CA ASP A 425 38.22 -15.10 -14.01
C ASP A 425 39.75 -15.31 -13.94
N ASN A 426 40.53 -14.26 -14.15
CA ASN A 426 41.98 -14.35 -14.37
C ASN A 426 42.81 -13.96 -13.13
N VAL A 427 42.17 -13.71 -11.98
CA VAL A 427 42.84 -13.21 -10.77
C VAL A 427 42.10 -13.62 -9.49
N VAL A 428 42.84 -13.95 -8.43
CA VAL A 428 42.24 -14.14 -7.10
C VAL A 428 41.77 -12.79 -6.58
N THR A 429 40.45 -12.62 -6.42
CA THR A 429 39.82 -11.37 -5.99
C THR A 429 39.23 -11.53 -4.60
N ILE A 430 39.68 -10.72 -3.65
CA ILE A 430 39.33 -10.80 -2.22
C ILE A 430 38.58 -9.53 -1.82
N PHE A 431 37.43 -9.65 -1.16
CA PHE A 431 36.61 -8.55 -0.67
C PHE A 431 36.60 -8.59 0.86
N ASP A 432 37.07 -7.51 1.49
CA ASP A 432 37.27 -7.39 2.94
C ASP A 432 36.39 -6.25 3.48
N TYR A 433 35.36 -6.60 4.26
CA TYR A 433 34.46 -5.63 4.89
C TYR A 433 35.03 -5.06 6.20
N ASP A 434 35.98 -5.75 6.86
CA ASP A 434 36.57 -5.34 8.13
C ASP A 434 37.46 -4.10 7.93
N GLU A 435 38.29 -4.11 6.87
CA GLU A 435 39.14 -2.98 6.46
C GLU A 435 38.59 -2.19 5.26
N ARG A 436 37.44 -2.58 4.69
CA ARG A 436 36.81 -1.97 3.50
C ARG A 436 37.80 -1.83 2.32
N LYS A 437 38.27 -2.96 1.82
CA LYS A 437 39.28 -3.04 0.73
C LYS A 437 39.02 -4.23 -0.21
N VAL A 438 39.51 -4.12 -1.44
CA VAL A 438 39.55 -5.23 -2.42
C VAL A 438 41.00 -5.61 -2.68
N GLY A 439 41.32 -6.90 -2.66
CA GLY A 439 42.67 -7.44 -2.87
C GLY A 439 42.77 -8.28 -4.12
N PHE A 440 43.86 -8.14 -4.87
CA PHE A 440 44.12 -8.89 -6.11
C PHE A 440 45.46 -9.64 -6.07
N ALA A 441 45.48 -10.92 -6.45
CA ALA A 441 46.71 -11.73 -6.55
C ALA A 441 46.65 -12.77 -7.67
N ASP A 442 47.80 -13.15 -8.21
CA ASP A 442 47.90 -14.12 -9.31
C ASP A 442 47.59 -15.55 -8.81
N ILE A 443 46.81 -16.33 -9.56
CA ILE A 443 46.41 -17.70 -9.22
C ILE A 443 47.63 -18.63 -9.14
N SER A 444 47.64 -19.62 -8.24
CA SER A 444 48.79 -20.53 -8.07
C SER A 444 48.90 -21.61 -9.15
N GLU A 445 50.14 -21.88 -9.61
CA GLU A 445 50.43 -22.94 -10.59
C GLU A 445 50.03 -24.35 -10.09
N LYS A 446 49.99 -24.53 -8.76
CA LYS A 446 49.68 -25.81 -8.12
C LYS A 446 48.20 -26.17 -8.29
N ASP A 447 47.32 -25.17 -8.29
CA ASP A 447 45.88 -25.33 -8.53
C ASP A 447 45.54 -25.52 -10.01
N LEU A 448 46.31 -24.91 -10.92
CA LEU A 448 46.19 -25.12 -12.37
C LEU A 448 46.43 -26.60 -12.76
N ALA A 449 47.37 -27.27 -12.09
CA ALA A 449 47.67 -28.69 -12.34
C ALA A 449 46.57 -29.66 -11.88
N GLN A 450 45.80 -29.31 -10.83
CA GLN A 450 44.81 -30.22 -10.24
C GLN A 450 43.47 -30.24 -11.01
N ALA A 451 43.26 -29.28 -11.91
CA ALA A 451 42.10 -29.20 -12.80
C ALA A 451 42.01 -30.35 -13.83
N ALA A 452 43.10 -31.06 -14.10
CA ALA A 452 43.21 -32.04 -15.18
C ALA A 452 42.44 -33.37 -14.99
N GLY A 453 41.67 -33.50 -13.90
CA GLY A 453 40.42 -34.29 -13.86
C GLY A 453 40.43 -35.70 -13.24
N LYS A 454 39.30 -36.05 -12.59
CA LYS A 454 38.63 -37.37 -12.58
C LYS A 454 37.31 -37.34 -11.78
N ASP A 455 36.30 -38.07 -12.25
CA ASP A 455 34.96 -38.29 -11.66
C ASP A 455 34.93 -39.57 -10.78
N PRO A 456 34.07 -39.67 -9.74
CA PRO A 456 32.90 -40.57 -9.88
C PRO A 456 31.59 -40.21 -9.11
N SER A 457 30.47 -40.40 -9.81
CA SER A 457 29.18 -41.04 -9.37
C SER A 457 28.01 -40.24 -8.74
N ALA A 458 26.78 -40.59 -9.16
CA ALA A 458 25.47 -40.11 -8.67
C ALA A 458 24.31 -41.10 -8.98
N PRO A 459 23.15 -41.06 -8.29
CA PRO A 459 21.92 -41.79 -8.70
C PRO A 459 20.58 -41.00 -8.60
N ALA A 460 19.51 -41.51 -9.25
CA ALA A 460 18.11 -40.96 -9.25
C ALA A 460 17.02 -42.07 -9.17
N PRO A 461 15.78 -41.78 -8.69
CA PRO A 461 14.50 -42.05 -9.42
C PRO A 461 13.42 -40.95 -9.11
N ALA A 462 12.07 -41.01 -9.26
CA ALA A 462 11.00 -41.99 -9.65
C ALA A 462 9.73 -41.24 -10.19
N ALA A 463 8.59 -41.91 -10.52
CA ALA A 463 7.34 -41.25 -10.99
C ALA A 463 6.00 -42.05 -10.81
N SER A 464 4.83 -41.35 -10.95
CA SER A 464 3.42 -41.85 -11.15
C SER A 464 2.71 -42.55 -9.95
N PRO A 465 1.36 -42.85 -9.92
CA PRO A 465 0.25 -42.73 -10.92
C PRO A 465 -1.12 -42.12 -10.40
N PRO A 466 -2.25 -42.12 -11.17
CA PRO A 466 -3.56 -41.46 -10.83
C PRO A 466 -4.85 -42.37 -10.88
N ILE A 467 -6.09 -41.83 -10.65
CA ILE A 467 -7.41 -42.08 -11.36
C ILE A 467 -8.76 -41.84 -10.54
N ALA A 468 -9.80 -41.34 -11.24
CA ALA A 468 -11.30 -41.48 -11.06
C ALA A 468 -12.19 -40.56 -10.14
N ALA A 469 -13.46 -40.43 -10.59
CA ALA A 469 -14.69 -39.89 -9.96
C ALA A 469 -15.83 -40.96 -10.15
N PRO A 470 -17.21 -40.77 -10.10
CA PRO A 470 -18.04 -39.54 -10.28
C PRO A 470 -19.40 -39.44 -9.48
N THR A 471 -20.21 -38.39 -9.75
CA THR A 471 -21.72 -38.27 -9.64
C THR A 471 -22.48 -38.53 -8.31
N ALA A 472 -23.77 -38.20 -8.14
CA ALA A 472 -24.63 -37.03 -8.44
C ALA A 472 -26.10 -37.28 -7.98
N ASP A 473 -26.88 -36.23 -7.66
CA ASP A 473 -28.26 -35.91 -8.17
C ASP A 473 -29.27 -35.29 -7.15
N ALA A 474 -30.27 -34.57 -7.69
CA ALA A 474 -31.64 -34.25 -7.23
C ALA A 474 -31.96 -33.35 -5.99
N ALA A 475 -33.11 -32.66 -6.06
CA ALA A 475 -33.78 -31.81 -5.04
C ALA A 475 -35.34 -31.86 -5.30
N PRO A 476 -36.21 -30.81 -5.42
CA PRO A 476 -36.18 -29.36 -5.05
C PRO A 476 -37.53 -28.73 -4.51
N ILE A 477 -37.47 -27.50 -3.92
CA ILE A 477 -38.57 -26.48 -3.70
C ILE A 477 -39.91 -26.87 -2.97
N PRO A 478 -40.94 -25.98 -2.80
CA PRO A 478 -41.00 -24.55 -2.38
C PRO A 478 -42.05 -24.24 -1.26
N ALA A 479 -42.18 -22.98 -0.78
CA ALA A 479 -43.48 -22.23 -0.71
C ALA A 479 -43.44 -20.81 -0.03
N THR A 480 -43.62 -19.75 -0.84
CA THR A 480 -44.43 -18.50 -0.64
C THR A 480 -44.29 -17.51 0.55
N GLU A 481 -44.32 -16.23 0.18
CA GLU A 481 -44.49 -14.94 0.94
C GLU A 481 -45.95 -14.76 1.47
N PRO A 482 -46.46 -13.58 2.00
CA PRO A 482 -45.93 -12.20 2.19
C PRO A 482 -46.30 -11.53 3.57
N SER A 483 -46.21 -10.20 3.85
CA SER A 483 -45.12 -9.19 3.71
C SER A 483 -45.50 -7.87 4.47
N LYS A 484 -44.54 -6.94 4.69
CA LYS A 484 -44.67 -5.54 5.23
C LYS A 484 -45.09 -5.38 6.72
N PRO A 485 -44.85 -4.22 7.39
CA PRO A 485 -44.35 -2.91 6.90
C PRO A 485 -42.90 -2.55 7.32
N GLU A 486 -42.51 -1.27 7.17
CA GLU A 486 -41.12 -0.75 7.24
C GLU A 486 -40.84 0.10 8.50
N GLU A 487 -39.59 0.11 8.99
CA GLU A 487 -39.07 1.05 10.01
C GLU A 487 -37.75 1.74 9.56
N PRO A 488 -37.37 2.91 10.13
CA PRO A 488 -36.38 3.84 9.54
C PRO A 488 -34.90 3.56 9.91
N LYS A 489 -33.96 4.33 9.33
CA LYS A 489 -32.49 4.10 9.38
C LYS A 489 -31.70 5.23 10.07
N VAL A 490 -30.51 4.88 10.57
CA VAL A 490 -29.61 5.66 11.48
C VAL A 490 -28.14 5.44 11.08
N LEU A 491 -27.21 6.34 11.46
CA LEU A 491 -25.75 6.13 11.30
C LEU A 491 -24.92 6.92 12.35
N ALA A 492 -23.90 6.27 12.95
CA ALA A 492 -22.94 6.86 13.89
C ALA A 492 -21.45 6.46 13.60
N SER A 493 -20.95 6.70 12.38
CA SER A 493 -19.58 6.37 11.93
C SER A 493 -18.65 7.57 11.75
N ASP A 494 -19.21 8.70 11.30
CA ASP A 494 -18.46 9.74 10.60
C ASP A 494 -17.93 10.84 11.55
N VAL A 495 -17.03 10.44 12.44
CA VAL A 495 -16.20 11.37 13.22
C VAL A 495 -14.81 11.38 12.62
N ASP A 496 -14.48 12.47 11.93
CA ASP A 496 -13.16 12.72 11.34
C ASP A 496 -12.47 13.88 12.08
N PHE A 497 -11.14 13.98 11.95
CA PHE A 497 -10.31 14.88 12.75
C PHE A 497 -9.55 15.85 11.85
N THR A 498 -10.11 17.05 11.67
CA THR A 498 -9.52 18.09 10.81
C THR A 498 -9.19 19.33 11.61
N GLU A 499 -7.93 19.43 12.00
CA GLU A 499 -7.37 20.62 12.62
C GLU A 499 -7.40 21.83 11.67
N VAL A 500 -7.64 23.02 12.23
CA VAL A 500 -7.51 24.31 11.53
C VAL A 500 -6.50 25.14 12.31
N THR A 501 -5.41 25.52 11.66
CA THR A 501 -4.42 26.49 12.16
C THR A 501 -4.36 27.68 11.21
N GLN A 502 -3.95 28.82 11.75
CA GLN A 502 -3.45 29.93 10.93
C GLN A 502 -2.03 29.58 10.51
N ASP A 503 -1.68 29.76 9.23
CA ASP A 503 -0.28 29.75 8.79
C ASP A 503 0.46 30.90 9.48
N ASP A 504 1.65 30.65 10.03
CA ASP A 504 2.45 31.67 10.74
C ASP A 504 2.84 32.86 9.84
N ASN A 505 2.75 32.70 8.51
CA ASN A 505 2.98 33.75 7.52
C ASN A 505 1.74 34.61 7.19
N ALA A 506 0.54 34.26 7.69
CA ALA A 506 -0.72 34.91 7.33
C ALA A 506 -0.98 36.20 8.15
N SER A 507 -0.33 37.30 7.76
CA SER A 507 -0.46 38.59 8.43
C SER A 507 -1.84 39.26 8.20
N GLY A 508 -2.79 39.06 9.13
CA GLY A 508 -3.96 39.93 9.30
C GLY A 508 -5.36 39.33 9.07
N GLY A 509 -5.50 38.01 8.89
CA GLY A 509 -6.81 37.36 8.78
C GLY A 509 -7.63 37.48 10.08
N ARG A 510 -8.88 37.97 9.99
CA ARG A 510 -9.82 38.07 11.14
C ARG A 510 -10.81 36.88 11.22
N GLU A 511 -10.72 35.96 10.26
CA GLU A 511 -11.61 34.81 10.04
C GLU A 511 -10.85 33.72 9.29
N PHE A 512 -11.11 32.46 9.66
CA PHE A 512 -10.52 31.26 9.04
C PHE A 512 -11.63 30.25 8.74
N SER A 513 -11.61 29.65 7.56
CA SER A 513 -12.58 28.62 7.15
C SER A 513 -11.88 27.42 6.53
N LYS A 514 -12.17 26.21 7.00
CA LYS A 514 -11.72 24.96 6.37
C LYS A 514 -12.92 24.17 5.84
N LEU A 515 -12.87 23.78 4.57
CA LEU A 515 -13.86 22.86 4.01
C LEU A 515 -13.57 21.46 4.55
N ILE A 516 -14.56 20.86 5.21
CA ILE A 516 -14.53 19.49 5.70
C ILE A 516 -15.39 18.66 4.75
N SER A 517 -14.79 17.75 3.99
CA SER A 517 -15.50 16.92 2.99
C SER A 517 -15.63 15.47 3.46
N PHE A 518 -16.81 14.87 3.26
CA PHE A 518 -17.17 13.51 3.70
C PHE A 518 -18.26 12.96 2.77
N THR A 519 -18.26 11.68 2.42
CA THR A 519 -19.16 11.19 1.35
C THR A 519 -20.53 10.68 1.83
N GLN A 520 -21.35 11.46 2.57
CA GLN A 520 -22.73 11.03 2.85
C GLN A 520 -23.83 12.04 3.23
N GLU A 521 -24.97 11.89 2.52
CA GLU A 521 -26.33 12.29 2.92
C GLU A 521 -26.86 11.51 4.15
N PRO A 522 -27.82 12.08 4.91
CA PRO A 522 -28.43 13.41 4.76
C PRO A 522 -27.49 14.56 5.19
N ILE A 523 -27.91 15.81 5.00
CA ILE A 523 -27.19 16.99 5.55
C ILE A 523 -27.01 16.77 7.06
N PRO A 524 -25.78 16.77 7.59
CA PRO A 524 -25.55 16.45 8.99
C PRO A 524 -26.02 17.56 9.92
N GLN A 525 -26.38 17.17 11.15
CA GLN A 525 -26.27 18.09 12.28
C GLN A 525 -24.81 18.08 12.76
N VAL A 526 -24.25 19.25 13.07
CA VAL A 526 -22.86 19.41 13.50
C VAL A 526 -22.80 20.25 14.77
N SER A 527 -22.27 19.67 15.85
CA SER A 527 -21.80 20.44 17.01
C SER A 527 -20.37 20.88 16.80
N VAL A 528 -20.02 22.09 17.24
CA VAL A 528 -18.69 22.70 17.11
C VAL A 528 -18.34 23.34 18.44
N GLY A 529 -17.18 22.99 19.01
CA GLY A 529 -16.70 23.49 20.29
C GLY A 529 -15.27 24.00 20.22
N ILE A 530 -14.99 25.13 20.85
CA ILE A 530 -13.64 25.73 20.88
C ILE A 530 -12.72 24.89 21.79
N THR A 531 -11.49 24.60 21.32
CA THR A 531 -10.49 23.80 22.06
C THR A 531 -9.23 24.59 22.42
N ASN A 532 -8.88 25.57 21.58
CA ASN A 532 -7.71 26.43 21.75
C ASN A 532 -8.07 27.87 21.34
N LEU A 533 -7.49 28.84 22.03
CA LEU A 533 -7.62 30.27 21.73
C LEU A 533 -6.25 30.96 21.80
N ASN A 534 -6.10 32.03 21.02
CA ASN A 534 -5.08 33.05 21.20
C ASN A 534 -5.66 34.40 20.75
N LEU A 535 -6.18 35.17 21.71
CA LEU A 535 -6.93 36.42 21.52
C LEU A 535 -6.24 37.61 22.18
N GLY A 536 -6.30 38.77 21.53
CA GLY A 536 -5.86 40.06 22.08
C GLY A 536 -6.74 40.57 23.22
N SER A 537 -6.15 41.33 24.14
CA SER A 537 -6.80 41.73 25.40
C SER A 537 -7.93 42.76 25.30
N GLN A 538 -8.01 43.49 24.19
CA GLN A 538 -8.84 44.69 24.11
C GLN A 538 -10.31 44.38 23.90
N HIS A 539 -10.66 43.37 23.13
CA HIS A 539 -12.03 42.94 22.91
C HIS A 539 -11.96 41.41 22.81
N VAL A 540 -12.87 40.69 23.45
CA VAL A 540 -12.77 39.23 23.59
C VAL A 540 -14.00 38.61 22.96
N ARG A 541 -13.87 38.36 21.67
CA ARG A 541 -14.88 37.72 20.82
C ARG A 541 -14.28 36.56 20.05
N ALA A 542 -14.97 35.44 20.04
CA ALA A 542 -14.65 34.29 19.18
C ALA A 542 -15.94 33.53 18.87
N THR A 543 -16.11 33.06 17.63
CA THR A 543 -17.19 32.14 17.25
C THR A 543 -16.64 31.06 16.33
N ALA A 544 -16.85 29.80 16.71
CA ALA A 544 -16.60 28.61 15.89
C ALA A 544 -17.93 27.99 15.47
N PHE A 545 -18.12 27.74 14.16
CA PHE A 545 -19.41 27.31 13.63
C PHE A 545 -19.31 26.66 12.24
N ALA A 546 -20.19 25.70 11.99
CA ALA A 546 -20.38 25.15 10.65
C ALA A 546 -21.26 26.09 9.79
N THR A 547 -20.87 26.29 8.54
CA THR A 547 -21.71 26.86 7.45
C THR A 547 -21.67 25.94 6.24
N GLU A 548 -22.45 26.26 5.21
CA GLU A 548 -22.40 25.60 3.89
C GLU A 548 -22.54 24.08 3.97
N SER A 549 -23.29 23.58 4.98
CA SER A 549 -23.52 22.16 5.21
C SER A 549 -24.30 21.55 4.04
N SER A 550 -23.57 20.90 3.15
CA SER A 550 -24.09 20.23 1.97
C SER A 550 -24.37 18.75 2.28
N ARG A 551 -24.52 17.95 1.22
CA ARG A 551 -24.69 16.49 1.28
C ARG A 551 -23.36 15.75 1.48
N ASP A 552 -22.26 16.46 1.37
CA ASP A 552 -20.91 15.95 1.17
C ASP A 552 -19.80 16.82 1.79
N SER A 553 -20.17 17.95 2.41
CA SER A 553 -19.22 18.83 3.11
C SER A 553 -19.91 19.73 4.15
N PHE A 554 -19.11 20.38 5.00
CA PHE A 554 -19.46 21.66 5.62
C PHE A 554 -18.19 22.51 5.75
N ARG A 555 -18.32 23.83 5.78
CA ARG A 555 -17.20 24.70 6.17
C ARG A 555 -17.17 24.84 7.68
N LEU A 556 -16.06 24.48 8.31
CA LEU A 556 -15.75 24.82 9.70
C LEU A 556 -15.14 26.21 9.71
N ASN A 557 -15.85 27.18 10.29
CA ASN A 557 -15.42 28.57 10.37
C ASN A 557 -15.02 28.92 11.80
N PHE A 558 -14.02 29.78 11.94
CA PHE A 558 -13.58 30.35 13.19
C PHE A 558 -13.30 31.85 12.97
N ASN A 559 -14.05 32.72 13.63
CA ASN A 559 -13.89 34.17 13.49
C ASN A 559 -13.90 34.91 14.83
N ALA A 560 -13.40 36.14 14.82
CA ALA A 560 -13.42 37.07 15.95
C ALA A 560 -14.07 38.43 15.59
N THR A 561 -14.72 38.50 14.44
CA THR A 561 -15.39 39.68 13.89
C THR A 561 -16.76 39.91 14.53
N ALA A 562 -17.29 41.14 14.38
CA ALA A 562 -18.73 41.34 14.47
C ALA A 562 -19.42 40.70 13.25
N ASP A 563 -20.66 40.25 13.41
CA ASP A 563 -21.50 39.75 12.31
C ASP A 563 -21.65 40.83 11.21
N THR A 564 -21.07 40.58 10.04
CA THR A 564 -21.02 41.50 8.90
C THR A 564 -22.26 41.42 8.00
N THR A 565 -23.18 40.49 8.24
CA THR A 565 -24.33 40.24 7.34
C THR A 565 -25.39 41.35 7.31
N LEU A 566 -25.29 42.36 8.19
CA LEU A 566 -26.32 43.38 8.39
C LEU A 566 -25.79 44.83 8.48
N HIS A 567 -24.84 45.24 7.62
CA HIS A 567 -24.49 46.66 7.46
C HIS A 567 -24.11 47.08 6.03
N GLU A 568 -25.09 47.52 5.25
CA GLU A 568 -24.87 48.58 4.26
C GLU A 568 -24.50 49.89 4.99
N SER A 569 -23.51 50.61 4.47
CA SER A 569 -23.15 51.98 4.85
C SER A 569 -22.93 52.27 6.35
N ARG A 570 -21.68 52.13 6.82
CA ARG A 570 -21.00 53.18 7.60
C ARG A 570 -19.51 52.90 7.82
N SER A 571 -18.74 53.97 7.83
CA SER A 571 -17.31 53.96 8.14
C SER A 571 -17.07 53.89 9.64
N ASN A 572 -16.96 52.69 10.19
CA ASN A 572 -16.00 52.43 11.28
C ASN A 572 -15.40 51.01 11.16
N PRO A 573 -14.15 50.84 10.68
CA PRO A 573 -13.49 49.53 10.52
C PRO A 573 -13.03 48.85 11.83
N GLU A 574 -13.29 49.47 12.99
CA GLU A 574 -12.97 48.99 14.34
C GLU A 574 -13.83 47.78 14.76
N SER A 575 -13.74 46.67 14.04
CA SER A 575 -13.83 45.34 14.67
C SER A 575 -12.45 44.95 15.19
N ASP A 576 -12.45 44.31 16.36
CA ASP A 576 -11.77 44.90 17.52
C ASP A 576 -11.00 43.86 18.36
N THR A 577 -11.28 42.57 18.16
CA THR A 577 -10.55 41.45 18.73
C THR A 577 -9.39 41.03 17.82
N VAL A 578 -8.17 40.92 18.37
CA VAL A 578 -7.01 40.40 17.63
C VAL A 578 -6.94 38.87 17.78
N LEU A 579 -7.50 38.14 16.83
CA LEU A 579 -7.30 36.68 16.72
C LEU A 579 -5.88 36.41 16.20
N ARG A 580 -5.07 35.66 16.96
CA ARG A 580 -3.71 35.25 16.59
C ARG A 580 -3.61 33.76 16.25
N SER A 581 -4.53 32.96 16.79
CA SER A 581 -4.84 31.58 16.40
C SER A 581 -6.07 31.09 17.18
N GLY A 582 -6.71 30.03 16.70
CA GLY A 582 -7.82 29.36 17.38
C GLY A 582 -8.02 27.97 16.80
N LYS A 583 -8.55 27.04 17.60
CA LYS A 583 -8.90 25.68 17.15
C LYS A 583 -10.27 25.30 17.68
N ALA A 584 -10.99 24.47 16.92
CA ALA A 584 -12.28 23.92 17.30
C ALA A 584 -12.38 22.44 16.94
N ALA A 585 -12.96 21.67 17.86
CA ALA A 585 -13.42 20.31 17.62
C ALA A 585 -14.85 20.33 17.07
N TRP A 586 -15.26 19.24 16.43
CA TRP A 586 -16.62 19.05 15.95
C TRP A 586 -17.10 17.61 16.12
N LEU A 587 -18.42 17.44 16.12
CA LEU A 587 -19.09 16.14 16.10
C LEU A 587 -20.25 16.18 15.09
N ARG A 588 -20.26 15.22 14.15
CA ARG A 588 -21.29 15.04 13.11
C ARG A 588 -22.28 13.97 13.55
N THR A 589 -23.58 14.23 13.44
CA THR A 589 -24.64 13.24 13.70
C THR A 589 -25.69 13.26 12.59
N ALA A 590 -26.32 12.11 12.32
CA ALA A 590 -27.48 12.08 11.44
C ALA A 590 -28.68 12.81 12.10
N PRO A 591 -29.45 13.65 11.38
CA PRO A 591 -30.53 14.44 11.97
C PRO A 591 -31.60 13.62 12.71
N ASN A 592 -31.78 12.35 12.34
CA ASN A 592 -32.83 11.46 12.84
C ASN A 592 -32.31 10.32 13.75
N ASP A 593 -31.06 10.37 14.22
CA ASP A 593 -30.49 9.33 15.08
C ASP A 593 -31.22 9.23 16.45
N PRO A 594 -31.91 8.12 16.79
CA PRO A 594 -32.60 7.96 18.07
C PRO A 594 -31.65 7.91 19.28
N ASN A 595 -30.36 7.67 19.04
CA ASN A 595 -29.31 7.59 20.04
C ASN A 595 -28.55 8.90 20.20
N PHE A 596 -28.62 9.82 19.23
CA PHE A 596 -27.90 11.09 19.22
C PHE A 596 -28.78 12.26 18.77
N GLN A 597 -28.77 13.34 19.56
CA GLN A 597 -29.31 14.62 19.16
C GLN A 597 -28.30 15.72 19.46
N VAL A 598 -28.13 16.63 18.52
CA VAL A 598 -27.25 17.80 18.70
C VAL A 598 -27.95 19.07 18.27
N GLY A 599 -27.46 20.20 18.75
CA GLY A 599 -27.94 21.50 18.32
C GLY A 599 -27.10 22.65 18.87
N ARG A 600 -27.53 23.86 18.57
CA ARG A 600 -26.95 25.11 19.07
C ARG A 600 -28.00 25.87 19.87
N TRP A 601 -27.56 26.52 20.93
CA TRP A 601 -28.32 27.54 21.63
C TRP A 601 -27.48 28.81 21.71
N SER A 602 -28.13 29.94 21.48
CA SER A 602 -27.49 31.25 21.35
C SER A 602 -28.27 32.27 22.15
N VAL A 603 -27.60 32.98 23.05
CA VAL A 603 -28.21 33.99 23.92
C VAL A 603 -27.46 35.32 23.81
N GLY A 604 -28.22 36.41 23.91
CA GLY A 604 -27.71 37.76 23.75
C GLY A 604 -27.49 38.14 22.28
N ALA A 605 -26.77 39.23 22.06
CA ALA A 605 -26.44 39.75 20.74
C ALA A 605 -25.10 40.48 20.79
N ALA A 606 -24.35 40.47 19.67
CA ALA A 606 -23.04 41.08 19.64
C ALA A 606 -23.08 42.58 19.99
N TYR A 607 -22.16 43.02 20.86
CA TYR A 607 -21.94 44.43 21.14
C TYR A 607 -21.59 45.18 19.83
N PRO A 608 -22.21 46.33 19.53
CA PRO A 608 -22.95 47.23 20.43
C PRO A 608 -24.49 47.05 20.48
N LYS A 609 -25.07 46.00 19.89
CA LYS A 609 -26.54 45.84 19.79
C LYS A 609 -27.19 45.02 20.92
N GLY A 610 -26.41 44.41 21.81
CA GLY A 610 -26.91 43.57 22.91
C GLY A 610 -27.01 44.26 24.27
N LYS A 611 -27.98 43.83 25.09
CA LYS A 611 -27.87 43.94 26.57
C LYS A 611 -26.90 42.86 27.05
N TYR A 612 -26.21 43.11 28.16
CA TYR A 612 -25.42 42.07 28.82
C TYR A 612 -26.30 40.95 29.39
N LEU A 613 -25.73 39.77 29.46
CA LEU A 613 -26.33 38.54 29.96
C LEU A 613 -26.25 38.47 31.49
N TYR A 614 -27.28 37.92 32.12
CA TYR A 614 -27.30 37.61 33.54
C TYR A 614 -26.62 36.25 33.80
N PRO A 615 -26.26 35.89 35.05
CA PRO A 615 -25.68 34.57 35.33
C PRO A 615 -26.58 33.38 34.97
N ASP A 616 -27.89 33.56 35.08
CA ASP A 616 -28.91 32.51 34.89
C ASP A 616 -29.71 32.68 33.58
N ASN A 617 -29.05 32.68 32.42
CA ASN A 617 -29.78 32.53 31.15
C ASN A 617 -30.12 31.05 30.96
N LYS A 618 -31.27 30.64 31.54
CA LYS A 618 -31.81 29.28 31.47
C LYS A 618 -32.79 29.14 30.32
N GLY A 619 -32.67 28.06 29.56
CA GLY A 619 -33.59 27.71 28.48
C GLY A 619 -33.84 26.20 28.42
N THR A 620 -35.11 25.80 28.45
CA THR A 620 -35.49 24.39 28.25
C THR A 620 -35.39 24.04 26.78
N VAL A 621 -34.36 23.27 26.42
CA VAL A 621 -34.19 22.66 25.11
C VAL A 621 -35.04 21.39 25.09
N LYS A 622 -36.15 21.41 24.35
CA LYS A 622 -36.88 20.19 24.01
C LYS A 622 -36.11 19.42 22.94
N PHE A 623 -36.00 18.12 23.13
CA PHE A 623 -35.48 17.24 22.09
C PHE A 623 -36.48 17.14 20.94
N SER A 624 -35.98 17.00 19.70
CA SER A 624 -36.80 16.82 18.50
C SER A 624 -37.58 15.50 18.49
N ARG A 625 -37.07 14.52 19.25
CA ARG A 625 -37.63 13.20 19.52
C ARG A 625 -37.30 12.85 20.98
N PRO A 626 -38.21 12.24 21.76
CA PRO A 626 -37.86 11.74 23.08
C PRO A 626 -36.87 10.58 22.95
N PHE A 627 -35.93 10.49 23.89
CA PHE A 627 -35.10 9.30 24.07
C PHE A 627 -35.90 8.19 24.78
N ALA A 628 -35.50 6.93 24.62
CA ALA A 628 -36.13 5.79 25.30
C ALA A 628 -35.83 5.72 26.81
N SER A 629 -34.79 6.43 27.26
CA SER A 629 -34.37 6.58 28.65
C SER A 629 -33.73 7.96 28.85
N LYS A 630 -33.37 8.33 30.08
CA LYS A 630 -32.70 9.60 30.35
C LYS A 630 -31.33 9.66 29.65
N PRO A 631 -31.09 10.58 28.70
CA PRO A 631 -29.82 10.69 27.99
C PRO A 631 -28.72 11.29 28.87
N LYS A 632 -27.47 11.10 28.45
CA LYS A 632 -26.33 11.93 28.86
C LYS A 632 -26.27 13.15 27.93
N VAL A 633 -26.09 14.34 28.49
CA VAL A 633 -25.97 15.58 27.71
C VAL A 633 -24.68 16.29 28.11
N LEU A 634 -23.92 16.75 27.12
CA LEU A 634 -22.74 17.60 27.32
C LEU A 634 -22.86 18.89 26.51
N LEU A 635 -22.13 19.90 26.94
CA LEU A 635 -22.11 21.24 26.35
C LEU A 635 -20.69 21.67 25.99
N TRP A 636 -20.57 22.36 24.86
CA TRP A 636 -19.37 23.02 24.39
C TRP A 636 -19.62 24.49 24.10
N ILE A 637 -18.70 25.35 24.51
CA ILE A 637 -18.68 26.77 24.15
C ILE A 637 -18.28 26.86 22.68
N ALA A 638 -19.24 27.30 21.85
CA ALA A 638 -19.07 27.53 20.42
C ALA A 638 -18.73 29.01 20.14
N GLY A 639 -19.08 29.94 21.04
CA GLY A 639 -18.76 31.34 20.86
C GLY A 639 -19.10 32.23 22.06
N MET A 640 -18.50 33.42 22.07
CA MET A 640 -18.49 34.36 23.19
C MET A 640 -18.28 35.80 22.70
N ASP A 641 -18.80 36.78 23.46
CA ASP A 641 -18.56 38.21 23.25
C ASP A 641 -18.52 38.95 24.61
N PHE A 642 -17.34 39.37 25.07
CA PHE A 642 -17.14 39.96 26.40
C PHE A 642 -16.74 41.44 26.37
N SER A 643 -17.12 42.16 27.43
CA SER A 643 -16.52 43.44 27.79
C SER A 643 -15.13 43.26 28.41
N LYS A 644 -14.19 44.16 28.06
CA LYS A 644 -12.80 44.15 28.58
C LYS A 644 -12.63 44.63 30.02
N ALA A 645 -13.69 45.12 30.65
CA ALA A 645 -13.63 45.78 31.95
C ALA A 645 -13.29 44.85 33.12
N TYR A 646 -13.69 43.58 33.02
CA TYR A 646 -13.61 42.58 34.10
C TYR A 646 -13.13 41.23 33.56
N ASN A 647 -12.79 40.28 34.44
CA ASN A 647 -12.31 38.95 34.03
C ASN A 647 -13.30 38.26 33.09
N PHE A 648 -12.78 37.43 32.19
CA PHE A 648 -13.55 36.73 31.18
C PHE A 648 -14.00 35.38 31.74
N ARG A 649 -15.28 35.28 32.13
CA ARG A 649 -15.87 34.09 32.73
C ARG A 649 -17.14 33.67 32.03
N VAL A 650 -17.22 32.42 31.60
CA VAL A 650 -18.45 31.81 31.07
C VAL A 650 -18.48 30.33 31.44
N GLN A 651 -19.65 29.87 31.86
CA GLN A 651 -19.91 28.46 32.15
C GLN A 651 -21.18 28.02 31.43
N ALA A 652 -21.12 26.86 30.78
CA ALA A 652 -22.28 26.16 30.26
C ALA A 652 -22.62 24.97 31.19
N GLN A 653 -23.86 24.88 31.66
CA GLN A 653 -24.37 23.84 32.56
C GLN A 653 -25.59 23.15 31.97
N VAL A 654 -25.64 21.83 32.15
CA VAL A 654 -26.84 21.02 31.94
C VAL A 654 -27.58 20.87 33.26
N LEU A 655 -28.88 21.13 33.25
CA LEU A 655 -29.82 20.95 34.34
C LEU A 655 -31.01 20.12 33.84
N ASP A 656 -31.79 19.56 34.76
CA ASP A 656 -33.14 19.01 34.53
C ASP A 656 -33.31 18.05 33.32
N VAL A 657 -32.34 17.16 33.07
CA VAL A 657 -32.44 16.21 31.94
C VAL A 657 -33.55 15.17 32.16
N THR A 658 -34.54 15.19 31.27
CA THR A 658 -35.58 14.17 31.08
C THR A 658 -35.36 13.45 29.73
N PRO A 659 -36.14 12.40 29.40
CA PRO A 659 -36.08 11.80 28.06
C PRO A 659 -36.55 12.76 26.94
N GLU A 660 -37.37 13.76 27.25
CA GLU A 660 -37.99 14.69 26.29
C GLU A 660 -37.29 16.05 26.19
N SER A 661 -36.48 16.42 27.20
CA SER A 661 -35.88 17.76 27.28
C SER A 661 -34.70 17.85 28.26
N PHE A 662 -33.97 18.96 28.22
CA PHE A 662 -33.08 19.39 29.29
C PHE A 662 -33.11 20.92 29.45
N THR A 663 -32.73 21.43 30.62
CA THR A 663 -32.51 22.85 30.84
C THR A 663 -31.03 23.16 30.59
N LEU A 664 -30.74 24.04 29.63
CA LEU A 664 -29.41 24.60 29.41
C LEU A 664 -29.30 25.91 30.18
N ASN A 665 -28.27 26.07 31.02
CA ASN A 665 -27.89 27.36 31.59
C ASN A 665 -26.54 27.79 31.00
N VAL A 666 -26.44 29.02 30.48
CA VAL A 666 -25.14 29.61 30.13
C VAL A 666 -25.08 31.06 30.57
N GLY A 667 -23.99 31.46 31.21
CA GLY A 667 -23.83 32.83 31.67
C GLY A 667 -22.45 33.14 32.26
N PRO A 668 -22.19 34.43 32.55
CA PRO A 668 -21.05 34.85 33.35
C PRO A 668 -21.29 34.60 34.85
N TRP A 669 -20.21 34.63 35.65
CA TRP A 669 -20.29 34.83 37.09
C TRP A 669 -19.38 35.97 37.55
N GLY A 670 -19.51 36.43 38.79
CA GLY A 670 -18.78 37.59 39.30
C GLY A 670 -19.17 38.90 38.62
N ASP A 671 -18.17 39.75 38.34
CA ASP A 671 -18.28 41.05 37.66
C ASP A 671 -18.24 40.96 36.12
N SER A 672 -18.07 39.75 35.58
CA SER A 672 -17.85 39.50 34.14
C SER A 672 -19.05 39.94 33.29
N THR A 673 -18.84 40.85 32.35
CA THR A 673 -19.89 41.35 31.45
C THR A 673 -19.83 40.63 30.10
N LEU A 674 -20.74 39.68 29.89
CA LEU A 674 -20.89 38.88 28.66
C LEU A 674 -22.08 39.40 27.85
N TYR A 675 -21.90 39.73 26.57
CA TYR A 675 -22.94 40.27 25.67
C TYR A 675 -23.63 39.18 24.82
N LYS A 676 -22.88 38.14 24.45
CA LYS A 676 -23.36 37.00 23.65
C LYS A 676 -22.67 35.71 24.13
N ALA A 677 -23.42 34.60 24.17
CA ALA A 677 -22.86 33.27 24.28
C ALA A 677 -23.51 32.35 23.24
N ASP A 678 -22.68 31.53 22.57
CA ASP A 678 -23.11 30.41 21.74
C ASP A 678 -22.62 29.11 22.37
N VAL A 679 -23.54 28.17 22.56
CA VAL A 679 -23.25 26.82 23.09
C VAL A 679 -23.78 25.80 22.10
N THR A 680 -22.97 24.82 21.72
CA THR A 680 -23.50 23.59 21.11
C THR A 680 -23.68 22.51 22.17
N TRP A 681 -24.73 21.72 22.00
CA TRP A 681 -25.10 20.65 22.91
C TRP A 681 -25.12 19.31 22.16
N ILE A 682 -24.69 18.26 22.85
CA ILE A 682 -24.69 16.89 22.37
C ILE A 682 -25.40 16.04 23.43
N ALA A 683 -26.54 15.48 23.08
CA ALA A 683 -27.30 14.53 23.89
C ALA A 683 -27.17 13.14 23.27
N HIS A 684 -26.84 12.14 24.08
CA HIS A 684 -26.76 10.75 23.64
C HIS A 684 -27.41 9.77 24.62
N ALA A 685 -27.95 8.68 24.09
CA ALA A 685 -28.45 7.56 24.89
C ALA A 685 -27.29 6.84 25.61
N ASP A 686 -27.59 6.18 26.73
CA ASP A 686 -26.57 5.44 27.49
C ASP A 686 -26.27 4.08 26.81
N ILE A 687 -25.19 4.03 26.03
CA ILE A 687 -24.89 2.94 25.10
C ILE A 687 -23.55 2.29 25.44
N PRO A 688 -23.47 0.95 25.51
CA PRO A 688 -22.21 0.23 25.68
C PRO A 688 -21.18 0.63 24.62
N GLY A 689 -19.98 1.00 25.06
CA GLY A 689 -18.92 1.50 24.18
C GLY A 689 -18.99 3.00 23.87
N ILE A 690 -19.88 3.79 24.49
CA ILE A 690 -19.92 5.25 24.40
C ILE A 690 -19.93 5.86 25.81
N GLN A 691 -18.97 6.75 26.10
CA GLN A 691 -18.82 7.40 27.40
C GLN A 691 -18.59 8.90 27.23
N SER A 692 -19.15 9.72 28.11
CA SER A 692 -18.96 11.16 28.15
C SER A 692 -18.74 11.64 29.58
N GLY A 693 -18.15 12.82 29.73
CA GLY A 693 -17.82 13.39 31.03
C GLY A 693 -17.20 14.77 30.91
N GLN A 694 -16.58 15.23 32.00
CA GLN A 694 -15.86 16.50 32.06
C GLN A 694 -14.53 16.34 32.79
N PHE A 695 -13.62 17.29 32.60
CA PHE A 695 -12.41 17.47 33.39
C PHE A 695 -12.06 18.95 33.49
N SER A 696 -11.55 19.39 34.63
CA SER A 696 -11.27 20.78 34.98
C SER A 696 -9.90 20.94 35.63
N THR A 697 -9.26 22.08 35.39
CA THR A 697 -8.13 22.57 36.22
C THR A 697 -8.47 22.63 37.71
N GLU A 698 -9.75 22.75 38.08
CA GLU A 698 -10.24 22.73 39.47
C GLU A 698 -10.16 21.34 40.12
N ASP A 699 -10.07 20.26 39.33
CA ASP A 699 -9.96 18.88 39.81
C ASP A 699 -8.57 18.60 40.44
N VAL A 700 -7.58 19.43 40.09
CA VAL A 700 -6.16 19.29 40.50
C VAL A 700 -5.60 20.53 41.21
N ARG A 701 -6.25 21.69 41.11
CA ARG A 701 -5.76 22.97 41.66
C ARG A 701 -6.90 23.77 42.30
N SER A 702 -6.66 24.28 43.51
CA SER A 702 -7.59 25.15 44.21
C SER A 702 -7.86 26.45 43.43
N GLY A 703 -9.14 26.85 43.39
CA GLY A 703 -9.60 28.08 42.73
C GLY A 703 -9.05 29.35 43.40
N GLY A 704 -8.98 30.43 42.63
CA GLY A 704 -8.49 31.75 43.06
C GLY A 704 -7.03 32.03 42.69
N ASN A 705 -6.19 30.99 42.60
CA ASN A 705 -4.87 31.10 41.97
C ASN A 705 -4.99 31.03 40.43
N TRP A 706 -4.04 31.63 39.72
CA TRP A 706 -3.82 31.40 38.28
C TRP A 706 -2.55 30.60 38.05
N ALA A 707 -2.47 29.89 36.92
CA ALA A 707 -1.28 29.17 36.49
C ALA A 707 -1.16 29.20 34.96
N LEU A 708 0.05 29.17 34.41
CA LEU A 708 0.26 29.03 32.95
C LEU A 708 0.19 27.58 32.48
N GLN A 709 0.38 26.60 33.36
CA GLN A 709 0.30 25.19 33.02
C GLN A 709 -0.51 24.46 34.08
N THR A 710 -1.37 23.53 33.68
CA THR A 710 -2.13 22.68 34.60
C THR A 710 -2.54 21.40 33.87
N SER A 711 -1.99 20.28 34.34
CA SER A 711 -2.24 18.94 33.83
C SER A 711 -2.89 18.03 34.87
N GLY A 712 -3.53 16.96 34.40
CA GLY A 712 -4.26 16.01 35.24
C GLY A 712 -4.62 14.73 34.48
N SER A 713 -5.39 13.86 35.12
CA SER A 713 -5.85 12.60 34.53
C SER A 713 -7.27 12.28 34.95
N THR A 714 -8.12 11.88 34.00
CA THR A 714 -9.52 11.55 34.22
C THR A 714 -9.79 10.13 33.72
N ARG A 715 -10.36 9.27 34.57
CA ARG A 715 -10.64 7.87 34.24
C ARG A 715 -11.98 7.73 33.51
N PHE A 716 -12.07 6.76 32.61
CA PHE A 716 -13.35 6.29 32.11
C PHE A 716 -14.07 5.46 33.19
N GLY A 717 -15.41 5.47 33.20
CA GLY A 717 -16.20 4.73 34.18
C GLY A 717 -16.07 3.21 34.01
N THR A 718 -15.96 2.78 32.75
CA THR A 718 -15.55 1.42 32.37
C THR A 718 -14.34 1.53 31.43
N PRO A 719 -13.26 0.75 31.62
CA PRO A 719 -12.17 0.70 30.65
C PRO A 719 -12.64 0.18 29.29
N PHE A 720 -12.05 0.71 28.21
CA PHE A 720 -12.19 0.19 26.85
C PHE A 720 -11.18 -0.94 26.58
N GLU A 721 -11.38 -1.73 25.52
CA GLU A 721 -10.45 -2.81 25.14
C GLU A 721 -9.23 -2.33 24.32
N LYS A 722 -9.34 -1.14 23.71
CA LYS A 722 -8.27 -0.38 23.06
C LYS A 722 -8.54 1.12 23.28
N PRO A 723 -7.59 2.04 23.04
CA PRO A 723 -7.84 3.47 23.21
C PRO A 723 -9.00 3.93 22.31
N PRO A 724 -10.06 4.55 22.86
CA PRO A 724 -11.24 4.95 22.09
C PRO A 724 -10.95 6.14 21.18
N LYS A 725 -11.80 6.37 20.16
CA LYS A 725 -11.89 7.71 19.55
C LYS A 725 -12.39 8.67 20.63
N PHE A 726 -11.73 9.81 20.79
CA PHE A 726 -11.98 10.77 21.87
C PHE A 726 -12.02 12.18 21.30
N VAL A 727 -12.95 13.00 21.76
CA VAL A 727 -12.94 14.45 21.46
C VAL A 727 -13.48 15.25 22.64
N ALA A 728 -12.90 16.43 22.86
CA ALA A 728 -13.27 17.32 23.96
C ALA A 728 -13.17 18.79 23.54
N ALA A 729 -13.98 19.66 24.14
CA ALA A 729 -13.93 21.11 23.95
C ALA A 729 -14.42 21.86 25.19
N LEU A 730 -14.10 23.15 25.27
CA LEU A 730 -14.30 24.02 26.43
C LEU A 730 -15.77 24.08 26.87
N SER A 731 -16.02 24.01 28.18
CA SER A 731 -17.35 24.10 28.80
C SER A 731 -17.43 25.14 29.93
N LYS A 732 -16.28 25.49 30.53
CA LYS A 732 -16.11 26.56 31.52
C LYS A 732 -14.72 27.16 31.41
N PHE A 733 -14.57 28.47 31.59
CA PHE A 733 -13.26 29.08 31.84
C PHE A 733 -13.34 30.37 32.67
N GLU A 734 -12.22 30.75 33.30
CA GLU A 734 -11.95 32.09 33.83
C GLU A 734 -10.54 32.55 33.43
N PHE A 735 -10.45 33.67 32.70
CA PHE A 735 -9.21 34.37 32.37
C PHE A 735 -9.18 35.81 32.91
N GLY A 736 -8.00 36.29 33.30
CA GLY A 736 -7.80 37.65 33.82
C GLY A 736 -7.99 38.75 32.77
N CYS A 737 -8.58 39.89 33.17
CA CYS A 737 -8.76 41.04 32.27
C CYS A 737 -7.46 41.79 31.94
N GLY A 738 -7.54 42.63 30.90
CA GLY A 738 -6.43 43.48 30.41
C GLY A 738 -5.30 42.73 29.69
N ARG A 739 -5.32 41.40 29.72
CA ARG A 739 -4.29 40.48 29.20
C ARG A 739 -4.75 39.74 27.96
N ASN A 740 -3.80 39.24 27.17
CA ASN A 740 -4.15 38.30 26.09
C ASN A 740 -4.77 37.02 26.70
N ILE A 741 -5.62 36.34 25.93
CA ILE A 741 -6.16 35.03 26.30
C ILE A 741 -5.55 33.99 25.38
N THR A 742 -4.63 33.18 25.90
CA THR A 742 -4.20 31.96 25.22
C THR A 742 -4.66 30.74 26.00
N VAL A 743 -5.17 29.70 25.35
CA VAL A 743 -5.32 28.38 25.97
C VAL A 743 -5.10 27.29 24.93
N THR A 744 -4.45 26.21 25.33
CA THR A 744 -4.21 25.01 24.52
C THR A 744 -4.54 23.77 25.32
N THR A 745 -5.57 23.06 24.88
CA THR A 745 -5.93 21.75 25.40
C THR A 745 -5.10 20.69 24.67
N THR A 746 -4.44 19.80 25.41
CA THR A 746 -3.80 18.58 24.88
C THR A 746 -4.26 17.36 25.66
N THR A 747 -4.32 16.19 25.01
CA THR A 747 -4.82 14.95 25.62
C THR A 747 -4.07 13.73 25.09
N LYS A 748 -3.66 12.82 25.99
CA LYS A 748 -3.23 11.46 25.65
C LYS A 748 -4.28 10.48 26.16
N VAL A 749 -4.74 9.58 25.31
CA VAL A 749 -5.88 8.68 25.61
C VAL A 749 -5.40 7.24 25.61
N ASN A 750 -5.82 6.48 26.62
CA ASN A 750 -5.56 5.04 26.75
C ASN A 750 -6.87 4.29 27.07
N GLU A 751 -6.78 3.00 27.35
CA GLU A 751 -7.94 2.14 27.65
C GLU A 751 -8.71 2.59 28.89
N LYS A 752 -8.01 3.19 29.87
CA LYS A 752 -8.50 3.44 31.24
C LYS A 752 -8.90 4.89 31.48
N GLY A 753 -8.54 5.81 30.57
CA GLY A 753 -8.82 7.24 30.72
C GLY A 753 -8.06 8.14 29.77
N VAL A 754 -8.01 9.42 30.14
CA VAL A 754 -7.32 10.49 29.44
C VAL A 754 -6.38 11.23 30.41
N GLU A 755 -5.11 11.34 30.04
CA GLU A 755 -4.18 12.34 30.58
C GLU A 755 -4.40 13.63 29.79
N TRP A 756 -4.42 14.77 30.46
CA TRP A 756 -4.71 16.06 29.83
C TRP A 756 -3.83 17.19 30.35
N SER A 757 -3.63 18.20 29.52
CA SER A 757 -3.03 19.48 29.92
C SER A 757 -3.82 20.63 29.31
N MET A 758 -4.01 21.72 30.07
CA MET A 758 -4.71 22.94 29.65
C MET A 758 -3.79 24.13 29.89
N ASP A 759 -2.98 24.45 28.88
CA ASP A 759 -1.84 25.35 29.05
C ASP A 759 -2.04 26.70 28.38
N SER A 760 -1.55 27.74 29.05
CA SER A 760 -1.57 29.15 28.66
C SER A 760 -0.14 29.69 28.51
N SER A 761 -0.01 30.90 27.97
CA SER A 761 1.25 31.51 27.59
C SER A 761 1.22 33.04 27.70
N GLY A 762 2.40 33.66 27.64
CA GLY A 762 2.55 35.11 27.69
C GLY A 762 2.06 35.72 29.00
N ASP A 763 1.23 36.74 28.90
CA ASP A 763 0.61 37.47 30.01
C ASP A 763 -0.74 36.87 30.46
N THR A 764 -1.17 35.73 29.91
CA THR A 764 -2.46 35.11 30.24
C THR A 764 -2.53 34.70 31.72
N HIS A 765 -3.50 35.22 32.47
CA HIS A 765 -3.84 34.70 33.80
C HIS A 765 -5.02 33.73 33.70
N GLN A 766 -4.73 32.42 33.59
CA GLN A 766 -5.73 31.36 33.56
C GLN A 766 -6.04 30.89 34.99
N TYR A 767 -7.25 31.18 35.48
CA TYR A 767 -7.70 30.75 36.81
C TYR A 767 -8.43 29.41 36.76
N ILE A 768 -9.33 29.25 35.78
CA ILE A 768 -10.14 28.04 35.57
C ILE A 768 -10.18 27.72 34.07
N THR A 769 -10.11 26.44 33.73
CA THR A 769 -10.50 25.90 32.42
C THR A 769 -11.07 24.51 32.63
N ALA A 770 -12.16 24.18 31.94
CA ALA A 770 -12.75 22.84 31.92
C ALA A 770 -13.27 22.49 30.53
N CYS A 771 -13.20 21.21 30.19
CA CYS A 771 -13.68 20.65 28.93
C CYS A 771 -14.76 19.59 29.18
N SER A 772 -15.75 19.51 28.29
CA SER A 772 -16.63 18.34 28.17
C SER A 772 -16.11 17.41 27.08
N TYR A 773 -16.12 16.10 27.31
CA TYR A 773 -15.66 15.10 26.34
C TYR A 773 -16.70 14.05 26.00
N ILE A 774 -16.50 13.41 24.84
CA ILE A 774 -17.14 12.16 24.45
C ILE A 774 -16.08 11.20 23.87
N ALA A 775 -16.18 9.93 24.22
CA ALA A 775 -15.26 8.86 23.88
C ALA A 775 -16.04 7.61 23.45
N PHE A 776 -15.63 6.94 22.37
CA PHE A 776 -16.36 5.80 21.82
C PHE A 776 -15.48 4.76 21.13
N ASP A 777 -15.91 3.50 21.18
CA ASP A 777 -15.26 2.36 20.51
C ASP A 777 -15.95 2.01 19.18
N PRO A 778 -15.27 2.14 18.02
CA PRO A 778 -15.86 1.91 16.70
C PRO A 778 -15.96 0.43 16.28
N LYS A 779 -15.89 -0.54 17.21
CA LYS A 779 -15.95 -1.97 16.87
C LYS A 779 -17.31 -2.39 16.28
N LEU A 780 -17.26 -3.03 15.10
CA LEU A 780 -18.43 -3.56 14.41
C LEU A 780 -19.23 -4.57 15.25
N GLU A 781 -18.54 -5.36 16.08
CA GLU A 781 -19.17 -6.33 16.97
C GLU A 781 -20.10 -5.64 18.00
N SER A 782 -19.66 -4.52 18.58
CA SER A 782 -20.48 -3.69 19.46
C SER A 782 -21.72 -3.17 18.74
N ILE A 783 -21.54 -2.66 17.51
CA ILE A 783 -22.63 -2.13 16.67
C ILE A 783 -23.66 -3.23 16.33
N SER A 784 -23.23 -4.47 16.04
CA SER A 784 -24.14 -5.59 15.76
C SER A 784 -25.00 -6.02 16.97
N LYS A 785 -24.58 -5.66 18.19
CA LYS A 785 -25.28 -5.98 19.45
C LYS A 785 -26.17 -4.82 19.94
N ILE A 786 -26.11 -3.65 19.32
CA ILE A 786 -26.92 -2.48 19.69
C ILE A 786 -28.21 -2.46 18.85
N GLU A 787 -29.35 -2.69 19.51
CA GLU A 787 -30.67 -2.83 18.89
C GLU A 787 -31.03 -1.62 18.00
N GLN A 788 -30.66 -0.42 18.45
CA GLN A 788 -30.90 0.89 17.84
C GLN A 788 -29.88 1.27 16.75
N LEU A 789 -28.96 0.37 16.37
CA LEU A 789 -27.95 0.59 15.33
C LEU A 789 -27.88 -0.58 14.33
N LYS A 790 -27.98 -1.83 14.81
CA LYS A 790 -27.82 -3.04 13.99
C LYS A 790 -28.80 -3.11 12.79
N HIS A 791 -30.02 -2.63 12.99
CA HIS A 791 -31.10 -2.60 11.99
C HIS A 791 -30.83 -1.63 10.83
N HIS A 792 -29.81 -0.80 10.93
CA HIS A 792 -29.63 0.31 10.02
C HIS A 792 -28.45 0.08 9.09
N VAL A 793 -27.43 -0.68 9.51
CA VAL A 793 -26.27 -1.00 8.68
C VAL A 793 -26.70 -1.69 7.39
N GLN A 794 -26.45 -1.04 6.25
CA GLN A 794 -26.85 -1.52 4.92
C GLN A 794 -25.67 -1.90 4.03
N ILE A 795 -24.49 -1.34 4.32
CA ILE A 795 -23.27 -1.54 3.53
C ILE A 795 -22.16 -2.01 4.47
N LEU A 796 -21.59 -3.19 4.21
CA LEU A 796 -20.34 -3.63 4.83
C LEU A 796 -19.19 -3.35 3.86
N ARG A 797 -18.10 -2.77 4.38
CA ARG A 797 -16.90 -2.46 3.61
C ARG A 797 -15.70 -3.22 4.16
N VAL A 798 -15.01 -3.93 3.28
CA VAL A 798 -13.74 -4.63 3.54
C VAL A 798 -12.66 -3.88 2.77
N ARG A 799 -11.83 -3.14 3.49
CA ARG A 799 -10.68 -2.40 2.93
C ARG A 799 -9.41 -2.69 3.72
N LYS A 800 -8.27 -2.39 3.10
CA LYS A 800 -6.95 -2.52 3.72
C LYS A 800 -6.73 -1.42 4.76
N HIS A 801 -6.22 -1.81 5.93
CA HIS A 801 -5.70 -0.91 6.96
C HIS A 801 -4.48 -1.63 7.59
N ASN A 802 -3.35 -0.94 7.76
CA ASN A 802 -2.11 -1.45 8.34
C ASN A 802 -1.67 -2.84 7.81
N ASP A 803 -1.61 -2.93 6.47
CA ASP A 803 -1.05 -4.03 5.65
C ASP A 803 -1.62 -5.45 5.78
N VAL A 804 -2.44 -5.78 6.79
CA VAL A 804 -2.84 -7.17 7.06
C VAL A 804 -4.36 -7.35 7.21
N LEU A 805 -4.98 -8.09 6.29
CA LEU A 805 -6.30 -8.68 6.50
C LEU A 805 -6.22 -9.97 7.31
N GLY A 806 -7.23 -10.21 8.16
CA GLY A 806 -7.34 -11.45 8.94
C GLY A 806 -6.52 -11.50 10.23
N GLN A 807 -5.59 -10.58 10.47
CA GLN A 807 -4.76 -10.56 11.69
C GLN A 807 -5.59 -10.68 12.97
N GLY A 808 -5.06 -11.44 13.94
CA GLY A 808 -5.67 -11.68 15.25
C GLY A 808 -6.63 -12.87 15.32
N PHE A 809 -6.90 -13.57 14.22
CA PHE A 809 -7.82 -14.70 14.14
C PHE A 809 -7.11 -15.98 13.68
N HIS A 810 -7.53 -17.13 14.20
CA HIS A 810 -7.15 -18.42 13.65
C HIS A 810 -8.06 -18.77 12.47
N TRP A 811 -7.44 -18.98 11.30
CA TRP A 811 -8.10 -19.34 10.05
C TRP A 811 -7.84 -20.80 9.72
N HIS A 812 -8.87 -21.63 9.88
CA HIS A 812 -8.84 -22.99 9.37
C HIS A 812 -8.94 -22.94 7.85
N ARG A 813 -8.20 -23.80 7.15
CA ARG A 813 -8.31 -23.99 5.69
C ARG A 813 -8.73 -25.43 5.41
N MET A 814 -9.51 -25.65 4.35
CA MET A 814 -10.12 -26.96 4.04
C MET A 814 -9.09 -28.08 3.85
N GLU A 815 -7.88 -27.74 3.44
CA GLU A 815 -6.71 -28.64 3.46
C GLU A 815 -5.66 -28.04 4.40
N GLU A 816 -5.38 -28.72 5.52
CA GLU A 816 -4.38 -28.26 6.49
C GLU A 816 -3.00 -28.09 5.84
N ARG A 817 -2.34 -26.95 6.12
CA ARG A 817 -1.03 -26.54 5.57
C ARG A 817 -1.00 -26.30 4.05
N ASN A 818 -2.12 -26.43 3.32
CA ASN A 818 -2.23 -25.89 1.97
C ASN A 818 -2.80 -24.47 2.02
N PHE A 819 -1.93 -23.47 1.90
CA PHE A 819 -2.36 -22.06 1.95
C PHE A 819 -3.18 -21.62 0.74
N ASP A 820 -3.09 -22.32 -0.38
CA ASP A 820 -3.94 -22.09 -1.55
C ASP A 820 -5.33 -22.73 -1.44
N SER A 821 -5.56 -23.53 -0.40
CA SER A 821 -6.90 -24.01 -0.05
C SER A 821 -7.74 -22.87 0.52
N CYS A 822 -9.03 -22.91 0.22
CA CYS A 822 -10.04 -22.01 0.78
C CYS A 822 -10.06 -22.05 2.31
N VAL A 823 -10.41 -20.91 2.91
CA VAL A 823 -10.71 -20.82 4.33
C VAL A 823 -11.94 -21.68 4.62
N ASP A 824 -11.84 -22.61 5.57
CA ASP A 824 -13.03 -23.21 6.16
C ASP A 824 -13.71 -22.12 6.99
N THR A 825 -14.72 -21.51 6.39
CA THR A 825 -15.50 -20.43 6.99
C THR A 825 -16.33 -20.91 8.18
N ARG A 826 -16.58 -22.20 8.35
CA ARG A 826 -17.36 -22.77 9.47
C ARG A 826 -16.50 -22.96 10.72
N LEU A 827 -15.28 -23.44 10.56
CA LEU A 827 -14.31 -23.63 11.65
C LEU A 827 -13.54 -22.34 12.01
N SER A 828 -13.38 -21.40 11.07
CA SER A 828 -12.57 -20.20 11.30
C SER A 828 -13.17 -19.21 12.30
N SER A 829 -12.40 -18.87 13.32
CA SER A 829 -12.78 -17.94 14.40
C SER A 829 -13.26 -16.57 13.90
N GLY A 830 -12.55 -15.95 12.96
CA GLY A 830 -12.93 -14.65 12.39
C GLY A 830 -14.12 -14.73 11.43
N ALA A 831 -14.35 -15.89 10.79
CA ALA A 831 -15.55 -16.14 9.99
C ALA A 831 -16.78 -16.34 10.88
N GLN A 832 -16.62 -17.00 12.04
CA GLN A 832 -17.67 -17.09 13.05
C GLN A 832 -18.02 -15.71 13.62
N MET A 833 -17.03 -14.87 13.94
CA MET A 833 -17.26 -13.48 14.34
C MET A 833 -18.03 -12.71 13.25
N LEU A 834 -17.66 -12.87 11.98
CA LEU A 834 -18.37 -12.23 10.85
C LEU A 834 -19.81 -12.76 10.69
N ARG A 835 -20.05 -14.07 10.86
CA ARG A 835 -21.41 -14.64 10.91
C ARG A 835 -22.25 -13.99 12.00
N ASP A 836 -21.74 -13.93 13.22
CA ASP A 836 -22.53 -13.46 14.36
C ASP A 836 -22.75 -11.94 14.31
N ILE A 837 -21.79 -11.18 13.78
CA ILE A 837 -21.97 -9.78 13.37
C ILE A 837 -23.09 -9.64 12.33
N LEU A 838 -23.02 -10.36 11.20
CA LEU A 838 -23.98 -10.17 10.11
C LEU A 838 -25.39 -10.69 10.44
N LYS A 839 -25.53 -11.67 11.34
CA LYS A 839 -26.83 -12.04 11.95
C LYS A 839 -27.44 -10.88 12.75
N GLY A 840 -26.63 -10.07 13.43
CA GLY A 840 -27.09 -8.85 14.10
C GLY A 840 -27.44 -7.75 13.10
N LEU A 841 -26.62 -7.57 12.05
CA LEU A 841 -26.78 -6.55 11.01
C LEU A 841 -27.82 -6.93 9.95
N VAL A 842 -29.05 -7.21 10.41
CA VAL A 842 -30.14 -7.84 9.62
C VAL A 842 -30.52 -7.13 8.33
N ASN A 843 -30.18 -5.85 8.14
CA ASN A 843 -30.43 -5.06 6.93
C ASN A 843 -29.19 -4.81 6.06
N CYS A 844 -28.04 -5.42 6.36
CA CYS A 844 -26.85 -5.32 5.54
C CYS A 844 -27.09 -6.08 4.22
N ARG A 845 -27.13 -5.36 3.09
CA ARG A 845 -27.49 -5.91 1.77
C ARG A 845 -26.55 -5.47 0.65
N SER A 846 -25.55 -4.67 0.97
CA SER A 846 -24.52 -4.22 0.05
C SER A 846 -23.15 -4.57 0.62
N PHE A 847 -22.28 -5.15 -0.20
CA PHE A 847 -20.94 -5.56 0.22
C PHE A 847 -19.91 -5.01 -0.75
N GLN A 848 -18.94 -4.26 -0.22
CA GLN A 848 -17.89 -3.63 -1.02
C GLN A 848 -16.52 -4.11 -0.50
N ILE A 849 -15.71 -4.69 -1.37
CA ILE A 849 -14.35 -5.16 -1.10
C ILE A 849 -13.42 -4.37 -2.01
N TYR A 850 -12.50 -3.56 -1.46
CA TYR A 850 -11.69 -2.64 -2.26
C TYR A 850 -10.31 -2.32 -1.67
N GLN A 851 -9.40 -1.78 -2.50
CA GLN A 851 -8.03 -1.42 -2.14
C GLN A 851 -7.20 -2.58 -1.52
N LEU A 852 -7.54 -3.83 -1.86
CA LEU A 852 -6.83 -5.00 -1.34
C LEU A 852 -5.60 -5.33 -2.20
N THR A 853 -4.42 -5.23 -1.58
CA THR A 853 -3.14 -5.72 -2.11
C THR A 853 -2.81 -7.09 -1.51
N SER A 854 -2.26 -8.00 -2.29
CA SER A 854 -1.82 -9.32 -1.80
C SER A 854 -0.62 -9.23 -0.85
N ALA A 855 -0.76 -9.79 0.36
CA ALA A 855 0.30 -9.96 1.36
C ALA A 855 0.36 -11.45 1.74
N TRP A 856 1.54 -12.06 1.66
CA TRP A 856 1.67 -13.52 1.55
C TRP A 856 2.18 -14.19 2.82
N ARG A 857 1.27 -14.37 3.78
CA ARG A 857 1.47 -15.27 4.94
C ARG A 857 0.43 -16.37 5.00
N ALA A 858 0.80 -17.41 5.74
CA ALA A 858 -0.06 -18.50 6.19
C ALA A 858 -1.34 -18.01 6.89
N ASP A 859 -1.16 -17.10 7.85
CA ASP A 859 -2.15 -16.73 8.86
C ASP A 859 -3.08 -15.58 8.43
N TYR A 860 -2.90 -15.08 7.21
CA TYR A 860 -3.55 -13.87 6.70
C TYR A 860 -4.52 -14.20 5.55
N LEU A 861 -5.43 -13.26 5.29
CA LEU A 861 -6.41 -13.35 4.22
C LEU A 861 -5.94 -12.59 2.97
N LEU A 862 -5.88 -13.28 1.84
CA LEU A 862 -5.74 -12.64 0.53
C LEU A 862 -7.07 -12.00 0.05
N PRO A 863 -7.08 -11.19 -1.02
CA PRO A 863 -8.32 -10.70 -1.63
C PRO A 863 -9.31 -11.83 -1.96
N SER A 864 -8.83 -13.00 -2.39
CA SER A 864 -9.64 -14.20 -2.59
C SER A 864 -10.25 -14.76 -1.32
N ASP A 865 -9.52 -14.77 -0.20
CA ASP A 865 -10.05 -15.27 1.07
C ASP A 865 -11.12 -14.30 1.59
N ALA A 866 -10.92 -12.98 1.42
CA ALA A 866 -11.93 -11.97 1.74
C ALA A 866 -13.19 -12.08 0.84
N LEU A 867 -13.00 -12.40 -0.45
CA LEU A 867 -14.09 -12.68 -1.39
C LEU A 867 -14.87 -13.94 -0.97
N SER A 868 -14.18 -15.07 -0.76
CA SER A 868 -14.76 -16.31 -0.21
C SER A 868 -15.52 -16.04 1.10
N LEU A 869 -14.91 -15.36 2.06
CA LEU A 869 -15.53 -15.05 3.35
C LEU A 869 -16.84 -14.25 3.21
N ILE A 870 -16.91 -13.26 2.31
CA ILE A 870 -18.16 -12.52 2.09
C ILE A 870 -19.17 -13.38 1.34
N LEU A 871 -18.78 -14.00 0.22
CA LEU A 871 -19.66 -14.87 -0.59
C LEU A 871 -20.30 -15.98 0.25
N GLU A 872 -19.49 -16.66 1.08
CA GLU A 872 -19.90 -17.78 1.91
C GLU A 872 -20.64 -17.33 3.18
N THR A 873 -20.14 -16.34 3.93
CA THR A 873 -20.76 -15.96 5.21
C THR A 873 -22.18 -15.41 5.01
N VAL A 874 -22.39 -14.65 3.93
CA VAL A 874 -23.71 -14.16 3.49
C VAL A 874 -24.64 -15.34 3.17
N THR A 875 -24.14 -16.36 2.48
CA THR A 875 -24.89 -17.58 2.15
C THR A 875 -25.19 -18.46 3.38
N ASP A 876 -24.21 -18.69 4.26
CA ASP A 876 -24.31 -19.52 5.47
C ASP A 876 -25.39 -19.02 6.45
N ILE A 877 -25.67 -17.70 6.45
CA ILE A 877 -26.70 -17.06 7.29
C ILE A 877 -28.00 -16.72 6.53
N GLY A 878 -28.10 -17.07 5.24
CA GLY A 878 -29.28 -16.82 4.41
C GLY A 878 -29.55 -15.34 4.10
N LEU A 879 -28.51 -14.49 4.09
CA LEU A 879 -28.65 -13.07 3.82
C LEU A 879 -28.76 -12.83 2.31
N THR A 880 -29.78 -12.09 1.87
CA THR A 880 -29.87 -11.67 0.47
C THR A 880 -28.84 -10.59 0.14
N VAL A 881 -28.48 -10.44 -1.14
CA VAL A 881 -27.59 -9.38 -1.62
C VAL A 881 -28.29 -8.53 -2.66
N LYS A 882 -28.19 -7.21 -2.49
CA LYS A 882 -28.75 -6.20 -3.39
C LYS A 882 -27.66 -5.53 -4.23
N SER A 883 -26.46 -5.31 -3.66
CA SER A 883 -25.33 -4.73 -4.38
C SER A 883 -24.02 -5.39 -3.97
N PHE A 884 -23.13 -5.60 -4.95
CA PHE A 884 -21.81 -6.16 -4.74
C PHE A 884 -20.76 -5.39 -5.53
N GLU A 885 -19.67 -5.06 -4.86
CA GLU A 885 -18.54 -4.37 -5.44
C GLU A 885 -17.24 -5.04 -5.02
N PHE A 886 -16.43 -5.39 -6.02
CA PHE A 886 -15.14 -6.04 -5.84
C PHE A 886 -14.08 -5.34 -6.67
N GLU A 887 -13.18 -4.60 -6.00
CA GLU A 887 -12.01 -3.95 -6.58
C GLU A 887 -10.74 -4.65 -6.07
N CYS A 888 -10.00 -5.28 -6.97
CA CYS A 888 -8.76 -5.99 -6.65
C CYS A 888 -7.60 -5.49 -7.55
N LEU A 889 -6.61 -4.89 -6.91
CA LEU A 889 -5.37 -4.41 -7.54
C LEU A 889 -4.22 -5.42 -7.42
N GLY A 890 -4.36 -6.41 -6.53
CA GLY A 890 -3.43 -7.54 -6.39
C GLY A 890 -3.95 -8.83 -7.05
N PHE A 891 -3.26 -9.93 -6.78
CA PHE A 891 -3.62 -11.24 -7.34
C PHE A 891 -4.87 -11.87 -6.68
N LEU A 892 -5.69 -12.54 -7.49
CA LEU A 892 -6.84 -13.35 -7.07
C LEU A 892 -6.58 -14.82 -7.40
N ASN A 893 -6.39 -15.63 -6.36
CA ASN A 893 -6.32 -17.09 -6.48
C ASN A 893 -7.73 -17.71 -6.47
N PRO A 894 -8.18 -18.38 -7.56
CA PRO A 894 -9.49 -19.03 -7.61
C PRO A 894 -9.58 -20.31 -6.76
N LYS A 895 -8.45 -20.95 -6.41
CA LYS A 895 -8.45 -22.14 -5.54
C LYS A 895 -8.96 -21.85 -4.12
N ARG A 896 -8.83 -20.59 -3.69
CA ARG A 896 -9.32 -20.08 -2.40
C ARG A 896 -10.81 -19.73 -2.43
N LEU A 897 -11.49 -19.87 -3.57
CA LEU A 897 -12.93 -19.67 -3.72
C LEU A 897 -13.66 -21.01 -3.70
N GLN A 898 -14.69 -21.15 -2.85
CA GLN A 898 -15.50 -22.37 -2.79
C GLN A 898 -16.56 -22.42 -3.89
N MET A 899 -16.10 -22.47 -5.14
CA MET A 899 -16.89 -22.54 -6.38
C MET A 899 -18.14 -23.41 -6.30
N ARG A 900 -18.00 -24.61 -5.73
CA ARG A 900 -19.07 -25.63 -5.61
C ARG A 900 -20.22 -25.21 -4.68
N LEU A 901 -20.06 -24.16 -3.88
CA LEU A 901 -21.13 -23.57 -3.08
C LEU A 901 -22.02 -22.64 -3.90
N TYR A 902 -21.52 -22.07 -5.00
CA TYR A 902 -22.23 -21.01 -5.75
C TYR A 902 -23.46 -21.55 -6.50
N GLN A 903 -23.43 -22.84 -6.86
CA GLN A 903 -24.56 -23.55 -7.45
C GLN A 903 -25.54 -24.13 -6.41
N GLN A 904 -25.33 -23.90 -5.10
CA GLN A 904 -26.23 -24.40 -4.06
C GLN A 904 -27.45 -23.50 -3.88
N PRO A 905 -28.63 -24.05 -3.52
CA PRO A 905 -29.85 -23.27 -3.31
C PRO A 905 -29.70 -22.10 -2.32
N ALA A 906 -28.87 -22.25 -1.29
CA ALA A 906 -28.59 -21.18 -0.33
C ALA A 906 -27.84 -19.98 -0.97
N PHE A 907 -26.87 -20.23 -1.85
CA PHE A 907 -26.18 -19.18 -2.58
C PHE A 907 -27.10 -18.55 -3.62
N ILE A 908 -27.86 -19.36 -4.37
CA ILE A 908 -28.83 -18.87 -5.35
C ILE A 908 -29.85 -17.94 -4.67
N ALA A 909 -30.43 -18.33 -3.53
CA ALA A 909 -31.37 -17.50 -2.78
C ALA A 909 -30.73 -16.19 -2.26
N ALA A 910 -29.46 -16.24 -1.82
CA ALA A 910 -28.72 -15.06 -1.41
C ALA A 910 -28.47 -14.09 -2.58
N TRP A 911 -28.03 -14.60 -3.74
CA TRP A 911 -27.43 -13.78 -4.81
C TRP A 911 -28.34 -13.53 -6.03
N GLU A 912 -29.45 -14.24 -6.23
CA GLU A 912 -30.33 -14.05 -7.40
C GLU A 912 -30.96 -12.65 -7.49
N ASN A 913 -31.05 -11.97 -6.35
CA ASN A 913 -31.71 -10.67 -6.18
C ASN A 913 -30.77 -9.48 -6.37
N LEU A 914 -29.53 -9.71 -6.81
CA LEU A 914 -28.53 -8.66 -7.04
C LEU A 914 -29.00 -7.64 -8.10
N GLU A 915 -29.03 -6.36 -7.73
CA GLU A 915 -29.44 -5.26 -8.60
C GLU A 915 -28.24 -4.49 -9.17
N GLU A 916 -27.11 -4.46 -8.47
CA GLU A 916 -25.93 -3.64 -8.81
C GLU A 916 -24.63 -4.43 -8.59
N LEU A 917 -23.92 -4.70 -9.69
CA LEU A 917 -22.61 -5.37 -9.67
C LEU A 917 -21.51 -4.46 -10.23
N ARG A 918 -20.47 -4.20 -9.45
CA ARG A 918 -19.21 -3.61 -9.93
C ARG A 918 -18.05 -4.57 -9.71
N LEU A 919 -17.40 -4.99 -10.80
CA LEU A 919 -16.14 -5.72 -10.77
C LEU A 919 -15.04 -4.83 -11.37
N GLU A 920 -13.99 -4.59 -10.59
CA GLU A 920 -12.83 -3.81 -11.00
C GLU A 920 -11.55 -4.61 -10.74
N VAL A 921 -10.87 -4.96 -11.82
CA VAL A 921 -9.74 -5.88 -11.84
C VAL A 921 -8.54 -5.14 -12.43
N GLY A 922 -7.53 -4.90 -11.59
CA GLY A 922 -6.36 -4.09 -11.94
C GLY A 922 -5.35 -4.78 -12.85
N SER A 923 -4.38 -4.00 -13.33
CA SER A 923 -3.35 -4.33 -14.34
C SER A 923 -2.41 -5.49 -14.04
N LYS A 924 -2.62 -6.23 -12.94
CA LYS A 924 -1.84 -7.43 -12.54
C LYS A 924 -2.72 -8.69 -12.40
N LEU A 925 -3.91 -8.72 -13.02
CA LEU A 925 -4.74 -9.94 -13.08
C LEU A 925 -5.38 -10.15 -14.47
N VAL A 926 -4.77 -11.05 -15.26
CA VAL A 926 -5.37 -11.57 -16.50
C VAL A 926 -6.51 -12.52 -16.16
N LEU A 927 -7.71 -12.29 -16.70
CA LEU A 927 -8.93 -13.04 -16.35
C LEU A 927 -9.09 -14.32 -17.16
N ARG A 928 -8.18 -15.27 -16.95
CA ARG A 928 -8.14 -16.56 -17.66
C ARG A 928 -9.36 -17.45 -17.35
N PRO A 929 -9.77 -18.37 -18.25
CA PRO A 929 -10.92 -19.25 -18.03
C PRO A 929 -10.89 -20.08 -16.73
N ASP A 930 -9.71 -20.36 -16.18
CA ASP A 930 -9.53 -21.07 -14.90
C ASP A 930 -9.79 -20.19 -13.66
N ASN A 931 -9.69 -18.86 -13.77
CA ASN A 931 -9.90 -17.94 -12.65
C ASN A 931 -11.24 -17.16 -12.68
N ILE A 932 -11.96 -17.20 -13.81
CA ILE A 932 -13.17 -16.39 -14.01
C ILE A 932 -14.49 -17.09 -13.65
N ASN A 933 -14.47 -18.41 -13.43
CA ASN A 933 -15.68 -19.23 -13.28
C ASN A 933 -16.65 -18.71 -12.19
N TRP A 934 -16.17 -18.04 -11.15
CA TRP A 934 -17.03 -17.52 -10.07
C TRP A 934 -17.93 -16.38 -10.54
N VAL A 935 -17.46 -15.58 -11.51
CA VAL A 935 -18.25 -14.56 -12.17
C VAL A 935 -19.29 -15.21 -13.08
N GLN A 936 -18.97 -16.36 -13.69
CA GLN A 936 -19.91 -17.13 -14.51
C GLN A 936 -21.02 -17.77 -13.66
N ASP A 937 -20.66 -18.50 -12.61
CA ASP A 937 -21.60 -19.10 -11.64
C ASP A 937 -22.52 -18.03 -11.02
N LEU A 938 -21.97 -16.86 -10.67
CA LEU A 938 -22.75 -15.72 -10.20
C LEU A 938 -23.73 -15.21 -11.26
N PHE A 939 -23.28 -15.01 -12.51
CA PHE A 939 -24.15 -14.56 -13.62
C PHE A 939 -25.23 -15.58 -14.03
N LEU A 940 -25.01 -16.88 -13.85
CA LEU A 940 -26.03 -17.92 -14.08
C LEU A 940 -27.22 -17.82 -13.11
N HIS A 941 -27.09 -17.05 -12.01
CA HIS A 941 -28.06 -17.03 -10.93
C HIS A 941 -28.71 -15.66 -10.68
N ILE A 942 -28.08 -14.56 -11.10
CA ILE A 942 -28.66 -13.21 -11.01
C ILE A 942 -29.86 -13.05 -11.95
N LYS A 943 -30.98 -12.51 -11.43
CA LYS A 943 -32.24 -12.32 -12.18
C LYS A 943 -32.76 -10.87 -12.19
N LYS A 944 -32.11 -9.95 -11.46
CA LYS A 944 -32.62 -8.58 -11.22
C LYS A 944 -31.59 -7.49 -11.49
N LEU A 945 -30.56 -7.78 -12.30
CA LEU A 945 -29.44 -6.87 -12.56
C LEU A 945 -29.92 -5.59 -13.28
N LYS A 946 -29.79 -4.45 -12.61
CA LYS A 946 -30.12 -3.12 -13.13
C LYS A 946 -28.87 -2.33 -13.51
N LYS A 947 -27.75 -2.61 -12.86
CA LYS A 947 -26.47 -1.94 -13.11
C LYS A 947 -25.32 -2.95 -13.17
N LEU A 948 -24.50 -2.82 -14.21
CA LEU A 948 -23.30 -3.61 -14.42
C LEU A 948 -22.12 -2.69 -14.73
N SER A 949 -21.07 -2.75 -13.91
CA SER A 949 -19.80 -2.06 -14.14
C SER A 949 -18.66 -3.07 -14.17
N LEU A 950 -17.97 -3.19 -15.30
CA LEU A 950 -16.81 -4.05 -15.50
C LEU A 950 -15.61 -3.22 -15.94
N HIS A 951 -14.56 -3.20 -15.12
CA HIS A 951 -13.25 -2.70 -15.50
C HIS A 951 -12.25 -3.86 -15.39
N THR A 952 -11.57 -4.16 -16.49
CA THR A 952 -10.50 -5.17 -16.55
C THR A 952 -9.29 -4.59 -17.27
N THR A 953 -8.23 -5.40 -17.37
CA THR A 953 -7.04 -5.05 -18.14
C THR A 953 -6.57 -6.24 -18.97
N TYR A 954 -6.56 -6.09 -20.29
CA TYR A 954 -5.91 -6.95 -21.29
C TYR A 954 -5.85 -8.46 -20.99
N GLY A 955 -6.88 -9.18 -21.48
CA GLY A 955 -6.84 -10.63 -21.66
C GLY A 955 -7.90 -11.39 -20.87
N GLY A 956 -8.62 -12.27 -21.57
CA GLY A 956 -9.57 -13.24 -20.99
C GLY A 956 -10.99 -12.71 -20.76
N SER A 957 -11.20 -11.40 -20.86
CA SER A 957 -12.51 -10.71 -20.82
C SER A 957 -13.55 -11.29 -21.79
N ARG A 958 -13.13 -11.86 -22.94
CA ARG A 958 -14.02 -12.61 -23.86
C ARG A 958 -14.81 -13.71 -23.14
N SER A 959 -14.24 -14.36 -22.12
CA SER A 959 -14.94 -15.38 -21.33
C SER A 959 -16.03 -14.75 -20.44
N VAL A 960 -15.74 -13.62 -19.78
CA VAL A 960 -16.71 -12.85 -18.97
C VAL A 960 -17.93 -12.48 -19.81
N ILE A 961 -17.67 -11.90 -20.98
CA ILE A 961 -18.71 -11.37 -21.86
C ILE A 961 -19.47 -12.51 -22.55
N GLY A 962 -18.81 -13.63 -22.87
CA GLY A 962 -19.48 -14.87 -23.30
C GLY A 962 -20.48 -15.38 -22.26
N SER A 963 -20.12 -15.39 -20.97
CA SER A 963 -21.02 -15.80 -19.89
C SER A 963 -22.16 -14.81 -19.64
N LEU A 964 -21.94 -13.49 -19.81
CA LEU A 964 -23.02 -12.49 -19.79
C LEU A 964 -24.04 -12.66 -20.92
N LEU A 965 -23.59 -13.18 -22.06
CA LEU A 965 -24.45 -13.50 -23.20
C LEU A 965 -25.14 -14.87 -23.08
N CYS A 966 -24.79 -15.69 -22.08
CA CYS A 966 -25.27 -17.07 -21.96
C CYS A 966 -26.70 -17.17 -21.38
N PRO A 967 -27.04 -16.57 -20.22
CA PRO A 967 -28.44 -16.43 -19.83
C PRO A 967 -29.13 -15.43 -20.78
N PRO A 968 -30.26 -15.78 -21.42
CA PRO A 968 -30.96 -14.85 -22.32
C PRO A 968 -31.43 -13.58 -21.59
N THR A 969 -31.93 -13.76 -20.36
CA THR A 969 -32.66 -12.75 -19.59
C THR A 969 -31.80 -11.88 -18.66
N LEU A 970 -30.51 -12.20 -18.45
CA LEU A 970 -29.65 -11.47 -17.50
C LEU A 970 -29.45 -9.98 -17.89
N LEU A 971 -29.54 -9.68 -19.18
CA LEU A 971 -29.40 -8.32 -19.74
C LEU A 971 -30.76 -7.64 -20.01
N GLU A 972 -31.88 -8.37 -19.85
CA GLU A 972 -33.23 -7.84 -20.02
C GLU A 972 -33.63 -7.01 -18.79
N GLY A 973 -33.72 -5.69 -18.94
CA GLY A 973 -34.00 -4.78 -17.83
C GLY A 973 -32.77 -4.06 -17.27
N LEU A 974 -31.57 -4.34 -17.77
CA LEU A 974 -30.34 -3.61 -17.42
C LEU A 974 -30.48 -2.12 -17.81
N GLN A 975 -30.20 -1.22 -16.86
CA GLN A 975 -30.38 0.23 -17.01
C GLN A 975 -29.06 1.00 -17.09
N GLU A 976 -28.00 0.49 -16.46
CA GLU A 976 -26.67 1.09 -16.45
C GLU A 976 -25.62 0.05 -16.84
N LEU A 977 -24.87 0.34 -17.89
CA LEU A 977 -23.80 -0.50 -18.42
C LEU A 977 -22.51 0.31 -18.51
N LYS A 978 -21.49 -0.07 -17.77
CA LYS A 978 -20.17 0.57 -17.76
C LYS A 978 -19.10 -0.46 -18.03
N LEU A 979 -18.37 -0.31 -19.12
CA LEU A 979 -17.38 -1.28 -19.58
C LEU A 979 -16.06 -0.58 -19.90
N ARG A 980 -14.95 -1.16 -19.43
CA ARG A 980 -13.61 -0.56 -19.55
C ARG A 980 -12.49 -1.60 -19.68
N GLY A 981 -11.58 -1.41 -20.64
CA GLY A 981 -10.34 -2.20 -20.74
C GLY A 981 -10.56 -3.70 -21.04
N LEU A 982 -11.65 -4.02 -21.76
CA LEU A 982 -12.00 -5.39 -22.14
C LEU A 982 -11.50 -5.67 -23.57
N ASP A 983 -10.79 -6.78 -23.73
CA ASP A 983 -10.65 -7.48 -25.00
C ASP A 983 -11.98 -8.20 -25.34
N ILE A 984 -12.66 -7.78 -26.41
CA ILE A 984 -13.90 -8.34 -26.97
C ILE A 984 -13.97 -8.12 -28.49
N THR A 985 -14.80 -8.89 -29.20
CA THR A 985 -15.11 -8.63 -30.61
C THR A 985 -16.31 -7.70 -30.77
N PHE A 986 -16.46 -7.11 -31.97
CA PHE A 986 -17.63 -6.33 -32.36
C PHE A 986 -18.94 -7.09 -32.12
N ASP A 987 -19.04 -8.36 -32.55
CA ASP A 987 -20.25 -9.18 -32.41
C ASP A 987 -20.67 -9.34 -30.94
N MET A 988 -19.69 -9.52 -30.04
CA MET A 988 -19.94 -9.65 -28.61
C MET A 988 -20.42 -8.33 -27.99
N LEU A 989 -19.83 -7.20 -28.40
CA LEU A 989 -20.24 -5.88 -27.92
C LEU A 989 -21.62 -5.48 -28.43
N SER A 990 -21.87 -5.61 -29.74
CA SER A 990 -23.17 -5.34 -30.35
C SER A 990 -24.25 -6.26 -29.77
N THR A 991 -24.01 -7.57 -29.64
CA THR A 991 -25.00 -8.48 -29.02
C THR A 991 -25.35 -8.07 -27.58
N LEU A 992 -24.35 -7.66 -26.78
CA LEU A 992 -24.56 -7.24 -25.39
C LEU A 992 -25.35 -5.92 -25.31
N ILE A 993 -24.97 -4.94 -26.13
CA ILE A 993 -25.64 -3.64 -26.24
C ILE A 993 -27.08 -3.81 -26.76
N LEU A 994 -27.28 -4.53 -27.87
CA LEU A 994 -28.60 -4.76 -28.48
C LEU A 994 -29.58 -5.52 -27.59
N ARG A 995 -29.11 -6.42 -26.69
CA ARG A 995 -29.99 -7.10 -25.72
C ARG A 995 -30.61 -6.14 -24.70
N CYS A 996 -29.87 -5.12 -24.26
CA CYS A 996 -30.38 -4.13 -23.29
C CYS A 996 -31.05 -2.90 -23.92
N ARG A 997 -31.22 -2.85 -25.26
CA ARG A 997 -31.74 -1.71 -26.05
C ARG A 997 -33.05 -1.06 -25.57
N SER A 998 -33.91 -1.80 -24.88
CA SER A 998 -35.20 -1.33 -24.38
C SER A 998 -35.12 -0.71 -22.98
N SER A 999 -34.15 -1.12 -22.17
CA SER A 999 -34.02 -0.74 -20.76
C SER A 999 -32.83 0.15 -20.44
N LEU A 1000 -31.80 0.17 -21.29
CA LEU A 1000 -30.56 0.90 -21.04
C LEU A 1000 -30.79 2.42 -21.01
N ARG A 1001 -30.34 3.07 -19.93
CA ARG A 1001 -30.44 4.52 -19.68
C ARG A 1001 -29.08 5.19 -19.59
N ILE A 1002 -28.05 4.48 -19.13
CA ILE A 1002 -26.68 4.98 -18.95
C ILE A 1002 -25.70 4.00 -19.61
N LEU A 1003 -24.89 4.49 -20.53
CA LEU A 1003 -23.80 3.72 -21.16
C LEU A 1003 -22.44 4.39 -20.95
N SER A 1004 -21.43 3.63 -20.53
CA SER A 1004 -20.04 4.07 -20.60
C SER A 1004 -19.19 3.02 -21.28
N LEU A 1005 -18.52 3.40 -22.37
CA LEU A 1005 -17.52 2.57 -23.06
C LEU A 1005 -16.17 3.29 -23.04
N SER A 1006 -15.11 2.60 -22.61
CA SER A 1006 -13.79 3.25 -22.53
C SER A 1006 -12.63 2.27 -22.68
N LYS A 1007 -11.54 2.69 -23.34
CA LYS A 1007 -10.34 1.85 -23.56
C LYS A 1007 -10.68 0.49 -24.18
N PHE A 1008 -11.05 0.52 -25.46
CA PHE A 1008 -11.42 -0.65 -26.24
C PHE A 1008 -10.71 -0.63 -27.59
N ILE A 1009 -10.34 -1.81 -28.08
CA ILE A 1009 -9.82 -2.04 -29.43
C ILE A 1009 -10.84 -2.91 -30.17
N LEU A 1010 -11.23 -2.53 -31.38
CA LEU A 1010 -12.07 -3.34 -32.29
C LEU A 1010 -11.51 -3.31 -33.71
N ALA A 1011 -12.05 -4.14 -34.61
CA ALA A 1011 -11.67 -4.12 -36.02
C ALA A 1011 -12.09 -2.81 -36.73
N ALA A 1012 -11.35 -2.41 -37.76
CA ALA A 1012 -11.58 -1.19 -38.54
C ALA A 1012 -13.03 -1.00 -39.03
N GLY A 1013 -13.55 0.22 -38.91
CA GLY A 1013 -14.89 0.63 -39.35
C GLY A 1013 -16.06 0.04 -38.54
N THR A 1014 -15.81 -0.56 -37.37
CA THR A 1014 -16.88 -1.14 -36.53
C THR A 1014 -17.46 -0.16 -35.52
N TRP A 1015 -16.72 0.87 -35.10
CA TRP A 1015 -17.22 1.83 -34.11
C TRP A 1015 -18.32 2.73 -34.66
N THR A 1016 -18.25 3.13 -35.92
CA THR A 1016 -19.32 3.91 -36.58
C THR A 1016 -20.64 3.13 -36.62
N GLN A 1017 -20.59 1.80 -36.70
CA GLN A 1017 -21.75 0.92 -36.63
C GLN A 1017 -22.32 0.88 -35.21
N ILE A 1018 -21.48 0.67 -34.18
CA ILE A 1018 -21.91 0.69 -32.77
C ILE A 1018 -22.55 2.04 -32.41
N LEU A 1019 -21.92 3.16 -32.80
CA LEU A 1019 -22.48 4.49 -32.61
C LEU A 1019 -23.84 4.63 -33.31
N THR A 1020 -23.98 4.14 -34.54
CA THR A 1020 -25.26 4.16 -35.27
C THR A 1020 -26.34 3.31 -34.58
N GLU A 1021 -25.99 2.14 -34.03
CA GLU A 1021 -26.93 1.28 -33.28
C GLU A 1021 -27.48 1.99 -32.03
N LEU A 1022 -26.63 2.71 -31.30
CA LEU A 1022 -27.02 3.47 -30.10
C LEU A 1022 -28.07 4.56 -30.39
N GLY A 1023 -28.11 5.10 -31.62
CA GLY A 1023 -29.16 6.03 -32.05
C GLY A 1023 -30.58 5.45 -32.01
N THR A 1024 -30.73 4.12 -31.89
CA THR A 1024 -32.03 3.45 -31.78
C THR A 1024 -32.55 3.31 -30.34
N PHE A 1025 -31.74 3.67 -29.33
CA PHE A 1025 -31.98 3.36 -27.92
C PHE A 1025 -32.91 4.38 -27.25
N LYS A 1026 -34.22 4.18 -27.40
CA LYS A 1026 -35.29 5.08 -26.91
C LYS A 1026 -35.27 5.38 -25.39
N SER A 1027 -34.53 4.61 -24.61
CA SER A 1027 -34.40 4.77 -23.16
C SER A 1027 -33.10 5.45 -22.73
N LEU A 1028 -32.15 5.66 -23.64
CA LEU A 1028 -30.81 6.17 -23.33
C LEU A 1028 -30.88 7.66 -22.95
N GLU A 1029 -30.33 7.99 -21.78
CA GLU A 1029 -30.37 9.33 -21.17
C GLU A 1029 -28.97 9.91 -20.95
N ASP A 1030 -27.95 9.06 -20.83
CA ASP A 1030 -26.54 9.43 -20.63
C ASP A 1030 -25.63 8.46 -21.42
N PHE A 1031 -24.66 8.99 -22.16
CA PHE A 1031 -23.55 8.18 -22.68
C PHE A 1031 -22.20 8.84 -22.45
N THR A 1032 -21.16 8.02 -22.27
CA THR A 1032 -19.74 8.42 -22.25
C THR A 1032 -18.92 7.45 -23.09
N ILE A 1033 -18.16 7.97 -24.04
CA ILE A 1033 -17.32 7.17 -24.96
C ILE A 1033 -15.92 7.83 -25.02
N GLU A 1034 -14.87 7.09 -24.66
CA GLU A 1034 -13.51 7.65 -24.57
C GLU A 1034 -12.37 6.64 -24.82
N GLY A 1035 -11.31 7.06 -25.52
CA GLY A 1035 -10.14 6.22 -25.79
C GLY A 1035 -10.52 4.95 -26.53
N LEU A 1036 -11.13 5.11 -27.70
CA LEU A 1036 -11.47 4.00 -28.59
C LEU A 1036 -10.37 3.84 -29.64
N GLU A 1037 -10.01 2.60 -29.94
CA GLU A 1037 -8.97 2.24 -30.89
C GLU A 1037 -9.54 1.29 -31.97
N GLU A 1038 -9.02 1.41 -33.19
CA GLU A 1038 -9.27 0.47 -34.29
C GLU A 1038 -8.01 -0.27 -34.71
N GLU A 1039 -8.13 -1.59 -34.86
CA GLU A 1039 -7.10 -2.48 -35.38
C GLU A 1039 -7.26 -2.64 -36.90
N ASN A 1040 -6.19 -2.34 -37.64
CA ASN A 1040 -6.10 -2.51 -39.09
C ASN A 1040 -4.65 -2.83 -39.50
N ASP A 1041 -4.43 -3.91 -40.25
CA ASP A 1041 -3.11 -4.40 -40.68
C ASP A 1041 -2.04 -4.37 -39.56
N GLU A 1042 -2.33 -5.01 -38.42
CA GLU A 1042 -1.49 -5.08 -37.20
C GLU A 1042 -1.15 -3.72 -36.56
N LYS A 1043 -1.87 -2.64 -36.91
CA LYS A 1043 -1.71 -1.31 -36.31
C LYS A 1043 -2.97 -0.89 -35.56
N PHE A 1044 -2.77 -0.17 -34.47
CA PHE A 1044 -3.83 0.44 -33.66
C PHE A 1044 -3.89 1.95 -33.96
N PHE A 1045 -5.03 2.41 -34.43
CA PHE A 1045 -5.33 3.81 -34.72
C PHE A 1045 -6.27 4.36 -33.64
N LEU A 1046 -6.03 5.58 -33.16
CA LEU A 1046 -6.85 6.16 -32.10
C LEU A 1046 -8.00 6.94 -32.71
N ILE A 1047 -9.24 6.56 -32.39
CA ILE A 1047 -10.42 7.31 -32.85
C ILE A 1047 -10.39 8.70 -32.23
N HIS A 1048 -10.54 9.68 -33.11
CA HIS A 1048 -10.65 11.08 -32.73
C HIS A 1048 -11.79 11.75 -33.50
N PHE A 1049 -12.21 12.92 -33.01
CA PHE A 1049 -13.37 13.63 -33.53
C PHE A 1049 -13.00 15.06 -33.99
N PRO A 1050 -12.11 15.22 -34.99
CA PRO A 1050 -11.46 16.50 -35.30
C PRO A 1050 -12.42 17.56 -35.87
N THR A 1051 -13.57 17.14 -36.39
CA THR A 1051 -14.63 18.00 -36.93
C THR A 1051 -15.53 18.62 -35.85
N LEU A 1052 -15.38 18.23 -34.58
CA LEU A 1052 -16.11 18.83 -33.46
C LEU A 1052 -15.43 20.11 -32.96
N ASP A 1053 -16.14 21.24 -33.10
CA ASP A 1053 -15.83 22.50 -32.39
C ASP A 1053 -15.59 22.25 -30.89
N ALA A 1054 -14.76 23.08 -30.25
CA ALA A 1054 -14.43 22.95 -28.82
C ALA A 1054 -15.61 23.13 -27.83
N ASN A 1055 -16.85 23.33 -28.31
CA ASN A 1055 -18.06 23.50 -27.52
C ASN A 1055 -19.32 23.13 -28.36
N PRO A 1056 -19.39 21.93 -28.96
CA PRO A 1056 -20.22 21.68 -30.13
C PRO A 1056 -21.69 21.49 -29.70
N VAL A 1057 -22.57 22.28 -30.32
CA VAL A 1057 -24.01 22.24 -30.08
C VAL A 1057 -24.62 21.14 -30.94
N VAL A 1058 -25.37 20.23 -30.34
CA VAL A 1058 -26.05 19.14 -31.07
C VAL A 1058 -27.07 19.76 -32.04
N PRO A 1059 -27.01 19.47 -33.36
CA PRO A 1059 -27.90 20.10 -34.34
C PRO A 1059 -29.39 19.91 -34.01
N GLY A 1060 -30.15 21.01 -33.99
CA GLY A 1060 -31.59 21.01 -33.69
C GLY A 1060 -31.97 20.96 -32.20
N SER A 1061 -31.02 20.72 -31.28
CA SER A 1061 -31.28 20.42 -29.86
C SER A 1061 -31.75 21.55 -28.95
N GLY A 1062 -32.01 22.75 -29.49
CA GLY A 1062 -32.30 23.94 -28.70
C GLY A 1062 -31.11 24.48 -27.88
N GLY A 1063 -29.88 24.02 -28.15
CA GLY A 1063 -28.65 24.53 -27.52
C GLY A 1063 -27.92 23.57 -26.59
N GLN A 1064 -28.29 22.28 -26.57
CA GLN A 1064 -27.58 21.26 -25.80
C GLN A 1064 -26.22 20.94 -26.45
N LYS A 1065 -25.22 20.59 -25.63
CA LYS A 1065 -23.82 20.40 -26.06
C LYS A 1065 -23.29 19.02 -25.70
N LEU A 1066 -22.39 18.49 -26.53
CA LEU A 1066 -21.51 17.41 -26.12
C LEU A 1066 -20.44 17.94 -25.14
N LYS A 1067 -20.05 17.13 -24.16
CA LYS A 1067 -18.86 17.36 -23.34
C LYS A 1067 -17.70 16.59 -23.93
N LEU A 1068 -16.61 17.29 -24.23
CA LEU A 1068 -15.47 16.75 -24.97
C LEU A 1068 -14.33 16.32 -24.03
N LYS A 1069 -13.62 15.24 -24.39
CA LYS A 1069 -12.47 14.71 -23.64
C LYS A 1069 -11.22 14.68 -24.50
N TYR A 1070 -10.24 15.51 -24.15
CA TYR A 1070 -8.95 15.58 -24.83
C TYR A 1070 -7.90 14.67 -24.19
N GLY A 1071 -6.95 14.19 -25.00
CA GLY A 1071 -5.81 13.37 -24.59
C GLY A 1071 -4.56 13.71 -25.39
N GLU A 1072 -3.42 13.15 -24.98
CA GLU A 1072 -2.09 13.43 -25.54
C GLU A 1072 -1.48 12.12 -26.08
N PRO A 1073 -1.68 11.77 -27.37
CA PRO A 1073 -1.30 10.48 -27.94
C PRO A 1073 0.20 10.43 -28.30
N GLY A 1074 1.07 10.60 -27.31
CA GLY A 1074 2.54 10.53 -27.43
C GLY A 1074 3.20 11.71 -28.18
N SER A 1075 2.48 12.34 -29.11
CA SER A 1075 2.80 13.66 -29.65
C SER A 1075 2.39 14.76 -28.66
N LYS A 1076 2.93 15.98 -28.84
CA LYS A 1076 2.69 17.12 -27.93
C LYS A 1076 1.37 17.86 -28.18
N GLU A 1077 0.46 17.28 -28.97
CA GLU A 1077 -0.79 17.92 -29.39
C GLU A 1077 -1.99 17.26 -28.72
N LYS A 1078 -2.99 18.06 -28.35
CA LYS A 1078 -4.20 17.59 -27.66
C LYS A 1078 -5.25 17.16 -28.66
N VAL A 1079 -5.34 15.86 -28.87
CA VAL A 1079 -6.33 15.22 -29.73
C VAL A 1079 -7.63 15.01 -28.94
N LEU A 1080 -8.78 15.11 -29.63
CA LEU A 1080 -10.10 14.89 -29.05
C LEU A 1080 -10.45 13.39 -29.09
N ILE A 1081 -10.27 12.70 -27.97
CA ILE A 1081 -10.30 11.23 -27.84
C ILE A 1081 -11.62 10.68 -27.28
N GLY A 1082 -12.65 11.50 -27.12
CA GLY A 1082 -13.91 11.07 -26.53
C GLY A 1082 -14.95 12.17 -26.33
N ALA A 1083 -16.18 11.75 -26.14
CA ALA A 1083 -17.33 12.62 -25.89
C ALA A 1083 -18.31 11.99 -24.89
N SER A 1084 -19.06 12.84 -24.19
CA SER A 1084 -20.20 12.43 -23.35
C SER A 1084 -21.38 13.37 -23.53
N PHE A 1085 -22.59 12.84 -23.33
CA PHE A 1085 -23.85 13.57 -23.46
C PHE A 1085 -24.82 13.13 -22.37
N ASN A 1086 -25.61 14.08 -21.86
CA ASN A 1086 -26.70 13.82 -20.92
C ASN A 1086 -27.92 14.63 -21.37
N GLY A 1087 -28.96 13.95 -21.83
CA GLY A 1087 -30.13 14.59 -22.46
C GLY A 1087 -31.11 13.57 -23.05
N ARG A 1088 -32.40 13.71 -22.72
CA ARG A 1088 -33.43 12.68 -22.97
C ARG A 1088 -34.24 12.87 -24.26
N VAL A 1089 -34.17 14.03 -24.88
CA VAL A 1089 -35.05 14.44 -26.01
C VAL A 1089 -34.32 14.42 -27.36
N GLU A 1090 -32.99 14.39 -27.34
CA GLU A 1090 -32.10 14.67 -28.48
C GLU A 1090 -30.98 13.62 -28.61
N MET A 1091 -31.15 12.46 -27.97
CA MET A 1091 -30.13 11.41 -27.83
C MET A 1091 -29.75 10.79 -29.18
N ASP A 1092 -30.75 10.52 -30.03
CA ASP A 1092 -30.58 10.04 -31.40
C ASP A 1092 -29.73 11.01 -32.24
N ARG A 1093 -29.98 12.32 -32.11
CA ARG A 1093 -29.21 13.36 -32.80
C ARG A 1093 -27.80 13.51 -32.23
N ALA A 1094 -27.63 13.48 -30.91
CA ALA A 1094 -26.33 13.60 -30.25
C ALA A 1094 -25.40 12.44 -30.62
N VAL A 1095 -25.93 11.21 -30.61
CA VAL A 1095 -25.21 9.99 -31.01
C VAL A 1095 -24.90 10.01 -32.51
N LYS A 1096 -25.88 10.36 -33.37
CA LYS A 1096 -25.67 10.46 -34.81
C LYS A 1096 -24.59 11.50 -35.16
N PHE A 1097 -24.66 12.68 -34.56
CA PHE A 1097 -23.69 13.77 -34.79
C PHE A 1097 -22.27 13.36 -34.38
N LEU A 1098 -22.13 12.57 -33.29
CA LEU A 1098 -20.85 11.99 -32.91
C LEU A 1098 -20.35 10.94 -33.93
N ALA A 1099 -21.23 10.10 -34.46
CA ALA A 1099 -20.89 9.10 -35.50
C ALA A 1099 -20.46 9.75 -36.82
N GLU A 1100 -21.12 10.85 -37.22
CA GLU A 1100 -20.75 11.66 -38.40
C GLU A 1100 -19.45 12.46 -38.20
N SER A 1101 -18.88 12.49 -36.99
CA SER A 1101 -17.67 13.24 -36.64
C SER A 1101 -16.40 12.37 -36.45
N VAL A 1102 -16.46 11.06 -36.72
CA VAL A 1102 -15.32 10.13 -36.57
C VAL A 1102 -14.33 10.29 -37.72
N GLU A 1103 -13.06 10.53 -37.39
CA GLU A 1103 -11.91 10.36 -38.29
C GLU A 1103 -10.85 9.45 -37.67
N TYR A 1104 -9.78 9.15 -38.42
CA TYR A 1104 -8.75 8.17 -38.07
C TYR A 1104 -7.36 8.83 -38.04
N PHE A 1105 -6.61 8.61 -36.95
CA PHE A 1105 -5.27 9.17 -36.68
C PHE A 1105 -4.25 8.06 -36.37
#